data_AF-A0A2K8P5Y4-F1
#
_entry.id   AF-A0A2K8P5Y4-F1
#
_cell.length_a   1.000
_cell.length_b   1.000
_cell.length_c   1.000
_cell.angle_alpha   90.00
_cell.angle_beta   90.00
_cell.angle_gamma   90.00
#
_symmetry.space_group_name_H-M   'P 1'
#
loop_
_entity.id
_entity.type
_entity.pdbx_description
1 polymer ?
#
loop_
_entity_poly.entity_id
_entity_poly.type
_entity_poly.pdbx_seq_one_letter_code
_entity_poly.pdbx_strand_id
1 'polypeptide(L)'
;MEIKIYAPVDCEVKSLEKCTDPTFSQKMLGDGLLILPKKNKFYSPFVEAKTVMIFETKHAYGFDIDDTNVLIHCGLDTVKLGGKPFKTKLELDKKVRLGDELFEVDLKMVEAEKISNETPIVFDKKIEIINFKEGNYKQGELICTIKIIEEVLEKVNPNSMNEKDFEEFFYAENKYQKEARMLNEFVGGPSNYRDVYNCMTRLRFLVKNKDLVNEEKIRRLSLVKSTIWQGDELQVVIGQDVYKLKDEVIAQNEFAKSVAVAENSENKEKQSKGAQFIRMFASIMVKTIPIIVGCAIVQAIVGILVQINVMPDIVITAQASGNQVLLKDAAIGWIILFIMAKTTTVFGTIAIAISTAQYFKFDVILAASIALILSTPLMFLDGGSGGMGHEWILINFGDLDTGNPVLDGISKVKIAAMTNKMFVVMGAIIAAKYLNDWIKTWIPISLELMFRPFILVMVIVPTSFFILLPIWNVIETLAGTLMYWIGQAPLGIGVGFYIGIWQVAVIFGIHMGLIIVGILDNIQRGGAGIFMIMGISVWAQVGALIGVILVTQNSKLKKDAIHMLPAGCLGITEPILYGINLPKKRPLIAGCIAAFIAGAYCNAVGVTARAGTGFGVFEFIGFFSSPTMGGTADLSNITNGILYITGAALALGLGTIFSLLIYIERPNEKSAVSKSANALLKFIKVKNDLSEEEIQILKTQVKEMKQVIDKETIKQIKLIEKQIQKVISVDSKIETLIENEYKHEQRIYKKGKKALSKNNLSIAKKLVNEFNNLTYKERVEKLKDQRNDLKALIDFKTLDNIIGTKEKEIEEMLNEFNKEYNLKSEIKEIRNEYWNDLNSLKIAYDYEKPKELKISLKVLTKNLAKAKKEVKQK
;
A
#
# COMPACT_ATOMS: atom_id res chain seq x y z
N MET A 1 15.09 -20.69 25.71
CA MET A 1 16.13 -19.64 25.57
C MET A 1 16.61 -19.23 26.97
N GLU A 2 17.89 -18.87 27.13
CA GLU A 2 18.46 -18.33 28.39
C GLU A 2 19.08 -16.94 28.17
N ILE A 3 18.82 -16.01 29.08
CA ILE A 3 19.31 -14.62 29.07
C ILE A 3 20.02 -14.35 30.40
N LYS A 4 21.29 -13.92 30.37
CA LYS A 4 22.03 -13.53 31.58
C LYS A 4 21.80 -12.05 31.88
N ILE A 5 21.48 -11.72 33.12
CA ILE A 5 21.23 -10.35 33.59
C ILE A 5 22.32 -9.94 34.58
N TYR A 6 23.03 -8.89 34.22
CA TYR A 6 24.09 -8.28 35.03
C TYR A 6 23.57 -7.01 35.71
N ALA A 7 24.21 -6.56 36.79
CA ALA A 7 23.85 -5.33 37.47
C ALA A 7 24.14 -4.11 36.55
N PRO A 8 23.13 -3.32 36.15
CA PRO A 8 23.34 -2.17 35.26
C PRO A 8 24.02 -0.99 35.97
N VAL A 9 24.01 -1.00 37.31
CA VAL A 9 24.57 0.03 38.18
C VAL A 9 24.89 -0.62 39.54
N ASP A 10 25.69 0.03 40.38
CA ASP A 10 25.79 -0.37 41.80
C ASP A 10 24.40 -0.26 42.44
N CYS A 11 23.83 -1.38 42.89
CA CYS A 11 22.45 -1.46 43.35
C CYS A 11 22.24 -2.47 44.48
N GLU A 12 21.08 -2.39 45.13
CA GLU A 12 20.49 -3.50 45.87
C GLU A 12 19.43 -4.18 44.98
N VAL A 13 19.46 -5.51 44.88
CA VAL A 13 18.55 -6.32 44.06
C VAL A 13 17.53 -7.03 44.97
N LYS A 14 16.25 -6.97 44.60
CA LYS A 14 15.11 -7.57 45.31
C LYS A 14 14.17 -8.29 44.34
N SER A 15 13.36 -9.22 44.86
CA SER A 15 12.29 -9.85 44.09
C SER A 15 11.25 -8.81 43.65
N LEU A 16 10.68 -8.97 42.45
CA LEU A 16 9.76 -7.99 41.86
C LEU A 16 8.49 -7.77 42.71
N GLU A 17 8.04 -8.80 43.42
CA GLU A 17 6.90 -8.76 44.35
C GLU A 17 7.10 -7.78 45.52
N LYS A 18 8.33 -7.32 45.76
CA LYS A 18 8.66 -6.31 46.79
C LYS A 18 8.61 -4.87 46.27
N CYS A 19 8.28 -4.66 44.99
CA CYS A 19 8.10 -3.32 44.43
C CYS A 19 6.88 -2.63 45.02
N THR A 20 7.02 -1.35 45.37
CA THR A 20 5.95 -0.56 45.99
C THR A 20 4.78 -0.24 45.05
N ASP A 21 4.98 -0.34 43.72
CA ASP A 21 3.91 -0.19 42.72
C ASP A 21 3.20 -1.54 42.47
N PRO A 22 1.88 -1.64 42.70
CA PRO A 22 1.08 -2.85 42.46
C PRO A 22 1.17 -3.38 41.02
N THR A 23 1.33 -2.50 40.03
CA THR A 23 1.41 -2.84 38.61
C THR A 23 2.63 -3.71 38.30
N PHE A 24 3.72 -3.51 39.05
CA PHE A 24 4.94 -4.29 38.95
C PHE A 24 4.94 -5.48 39.93
N SER A 25 4.58 -5.29 41.20
CA SER A 25 4.60 -6.39 42.19
C SER A 25 3.55 -7.47 41.94
N GLN A 26 2.44 -7.16 41.26
CA GLN A 26 1.47 -8.14 40.77
C GLN A 26 1.79 -8.68 39.36
N LYS A 27 2.97 -8.36 38.81
CA LYS A 27 3.49 -8.84 37.51
C LYS A 27 2.62 -8.50 36.29
N MET A 28 1.77 -7.47 36.40
CA MET A 28 0.84 -7.07 35.31
C MET A 28 1.58 -6.60 34.04
N LEU A 29 2.83 -6.15 34.18
CA LEU A 29 3.68 -5.67 33.09
C LEU A 29 4.74 -6.68 32.65
N GLY A 30 4.70 -7.91 33.18
CA GLY A 30 5.74 -8.92 33.03
C GLY A 30 6.29 -9.40 34.37
N ASP A 31 6.91 -10.58 34.36
CA ASP A 31 7.71 -11.07 35.48
C ASP A 31 9.16 -10.54 35.34
N GLY A 32 9.96 -10.57 36.41
CA GLY A 32 11.29 -9.96 36.42
C GLY A 32 11.86 -9.73 37.82
N LEU A 33 12.60 -8.64 37.98
CA LEU A 33 13.33 -8.31 39.21
C LEU A 33 13.35 -6.79 39.48
N LEU A 34 13.53 -6.42 40.75
CA LEU A 34 13.60 -5.04 41.20
C LEU A 34 15.04 -4.67 41.55
N ILE A 35 15.50 -3.49 41.10
CA ILE A 35 16.76 -2.90 41.57
C ILE A 35 16.56 -1.52 42.20
N LEU A 36 17.34 -1.27 43.25
CA LEU A 36 17.43 0.00 43.96
C LEU A 36 18.81 0.62 43.66
N PRO A 37 18.91 1.62 42.78
CA PRO A 37 20.18 2.16 42.31
C PRO A 37 20.86 3.03 43.36
N LYS A 38 22.19 2.92 43.47
CA LYS A 38 23.05 3.71 44.39
C LYS A 38 23.95 4.71 43.67
N LYS A 39 23.95 4.69 42.33
CA LYS A 39 24.72 5.59 41.46
C LYS A 39 23.86 6.04 40.29
N ASN A 40 24.25 7.18 39.71
CA ASN A 40 23.46 7.86 38.68
C ASN A 40 23.58 7.24 37.28
N LYS A 41 24.65 6.48 36.98
CA LYS A 41 24.93 5.98 35.63
C LYS A 41 24.57 4.51 35.45
N PHE A 42 23.72 4.24 34.47
CA PHE A 42 23.26 2.91 34.10
C PHE A 42 23.96 2.44 32.82
N TYR A 43 24.38 1.18 32.85
CA TYR A 43 25.03 0.46 31.77
C TYR A 43 24.18 -0.75 31.34
N SER A 44 24.42 -1.25 30.13
CA SER A 44 23.65 -2.39 29.60
C SER A 44 23.81 -3.62 30.49
N PRO A 45 22.71 -4.19 31.03
CA PRO A 45 22.75 -5.43 31.81
C PRO A 45 22.73 -6.69 30.92
N PHE A 46 22.73 -6.54 29.59
CA PHE A 46 22.54 -7.61 28.61
C PHE A 46 23.81 -7.87 27.80
N VAL A 47 24.07 -9.12 27.42
CA VAL A 47 25.23 -9.51 26.58
C VAL A 47 25.17 -8.81 25.22
N GLU A 48 24.04 -8.92 24.52
CA GLU A 48 23.67 -8.14 23.35
C GLU A 48 22.15 -7.91 23.38
N ALA A 49 21.70 -6.70 23.05
CA ALA A 49 20.29 -6.35 22.95
C ALA A 49 20.08 -5.24 21.90
N LYS A 50 18.87 -5.07 21.40
CA LYS A 50 18.50 -3.98 20.49
C LYS A 50 17.54 -3.01 21.20
N THR A 51 17.83 -1.72 21.18
CA THR A 51 16.92 -0.69 21.73
C THR A 51 15.69 -0.58 20.83
N VAL A 52 14.51 -0.94 21.34
CA VAL A 52 13.23 -0.91 20.60
C VAL A 52 12.26 0.17 21.10
N MET A 53 12.48 0.69 22.31
CA MET A 53 11.64 1.74 22.88
C MET A 53 12.46 2.69 23.76
N ILE A 54 12.22 3.98 23.64
CA ILE A 54 12.70 5.02 24.55
C ILE A 54 11.50 5.93 24.79
N PHE A 55 11.11 6.10 26.04
CA PHE A 55 9.96 6.94 26.38
C PHE A 55 10.30 8.43 26.26
N GLU A 56 9.32 9.26 25.91
CA GLU A 56 9.54 10.70 25.68
C GLU A 56 10.12 11.40 26.91
N THR A 57 9.60 11.09 28.10
CA THR A 57 10.11 11.55 29.39
C THR A 57 11.29 10.73 29.92
N LYS A 58 11.86 9.82 29.12
CA LYS A 58 13.13 9.10 29.38
C LYS A 58 13.20 8.30 30.69
N HIS A 59 12.05 8.02 31.32
CA HIS A 59 11.96 7.24 32.54
C HIS A 59 12.11 5.74 32.30
N ALA A 60 11.66 5.24 31.14
CA ALA A 60 11.72 3.84 30.79
C ALA A 60 12.37 3.59 29.41
N TYR A 61 12.96 2.40 29.27
CA TYR A 61 13.74 1.96 28.11
C TYR A 61 13.42 0.50 27.79
N GLY A 62 13.00 0.24 26.55
CA GLY A 62 12.64 -1.09 26.05
C GLY A 62 13.71 -1.67 25.12
N PHE A 63 14.06 -2.93 25.36
CA PHE A 63 15.10 -3.67 24.65
C PHE A 63 14.55 -5.00 24.11
N ASP A 64 14.92 -5.38 22.90
CA ASP A 64 14.65 -6.69 22.30
C ASP A 64 15.90 -7.58 22.41
N ILE A 65 15.69 -8.81 22.90
CA ILE A 65 16.69 -9.87 23.06
C ILE A 65 16.10 -11.13 22.44
N ASP A 66 16.46 -11.39 21.18
CA ASP A 66 15.97 -12.49 20.33
C ASP A 66 14.44 -12.74 20.43
N ASP A 67 13.66 -11.77 19.91
CA ASP A 67 12.20 -11.75 19.92
C ASP A 67 11.58 -11.70 21.34
N THR A 68 12.33 -11.27 22.38
CA THR A 68 11.84 -11.11 23.77
C THR A 68 12.05 -9.65 24.23
N ASN A 69 10.97 -8.96 24.60
CA ASN A 69 11.04 -7.57 25.02
C ASN A 69 11.29 -7.46 26.53
N VAL A 70 12.29 -6.67 26.90
CA VAL A 70 12.65 -6.34 28.29
C VAL A 70 12.50 -4.85 28.51
N LEU A 71 11.82 -4.46 29.58
CA LEU A 71 11.60 -3.07 29.97
C LEU A 71 12.39 -2.77 31.25
N ILE A 72 13.25 -1.75 31.20
CA ILE A 72 13.88 -1.14 32.37
C ILE A 72 13.13 0.16 32.66
N HIS A 73 12.45 0.25 33.81
CA HIS A 73 11.69 1.43 34.23
C HIS A 73 12.40 2.10 35.40
N CYS A 74 13.04 3.25 35.20
CA CYS A 74 13.90 3.87 36.21
C CYS A 74 13.15 4.85 37.13
N GLY A 75 12.94 4.42 38.38
CA GLY A 75 12.16 5.15 39.38
C GLY A 75 10.66 5.12 39.09
N LEU A 76 9.86 4.76 40.08
CA LEU A 76 8.40 4.79 39.96
C LEU A 76 7.92 6.23 39.87
N ASP A 77 6.85 6.51 39.12
CA ASP A 77 6.28 7.86 38.95
C ASP A 77 7.20 8.96 38.35
N THR A 78 8.46 8.66 38.00
CA THR A 78 9.42 9.66 37.45
C THR A 78 9.00 10.26 36.11
N VAL A 79 8.01 9.66 35.42
CA VAL A 79 7.28 10.25 34.29
C VAL A 79 6.76 11.67 34.60
N LYS A 80 6.34 11.93 35.85
CA LYS A 80 5.85 13.25 36.34
C LYS A 80 6.92 14.34 36.27
N LEU A 81 8.21 13.98 36.24
CA LEU A 81 9.33 14.93 36.16
C LEU A 81 9.64 15.39 34.73
N GLY A 82 8.90 14.92 33.72
CA GLY A 82 9.00 15.42 32.34
C GLY A 82 10.39 15.21 31.70
N GLY A 83 11.12 14.18 32.13
CA GLY A 83 12.47 13.89 31.64
C GLY A 83 13.60 14.76 32.19
N LYS A 84 13.33 15.69 33.12
CA LYS A 84 14.35 16.55 33.74
C LYS A 84 15.54 15.81 34.37
N PRO A 85 15.37 14.72 35.15
CA PRO A 85 16.50 14.05 35.79
C PRO A 85 17.29 13.15 34.83
N PHE A 86 16.82 12.91 33.58
CA PHE A 86 17.37 11.88 32.69
C PHE A 86 18.20 12.46 31.53
N LYS A 87 19.41 11.94 31.36
CA LYS A 87 20.25 12.12 30.18
C LYS A 87 20.49 10.77 29.52
N THR A 88 20.25 10.65 28.22
CA THR A 88 20.52 9.42 27.46
C THR A 88 21.14 9.76 26.10
N LYS A 89 22.01 8.86 25.62
CA LYS A 89 22.57 8.84 24.26
C LYS A 89 22.08 7.63 23.46
N LEU A 90 21.05 6.92 23.97
CA LEU A 90 20.42 5.83 23.25
C LEU A 90 19.59 6.36 22.09
N GLU A 91 19.55 5.56 21.03
CA GLU A 91 18.78 5.82 19.83
C GLU A 91 17.93 4.58 19.54
N LEU A 92 16.71 4.79 19.03
CA LEU A 92 15.85 3.69 18.59
C LEU A 92 16.53 2.89 17.46
N ASP A 93 16.28 1.57 17.48
CA ASP A 93 16.91 0.54 16.63
C ASP A 93 18.40 0.25 16.88
N LYS A 94 19.07 0.91 17.84
CA LYS A 94 20.51 0.73 18.10
C LYS A 94 20.80 -0.52 18.94
N LYS A 95 21.80 -1.32 18.52
CA LYS A 95 22.36 -2.41 19.32
C LYS A 95 23.19 -1.88 20.51
N VAL A 96 23.06 -2.54 21.65
CA VAL A 96 23.84 -2.32 22.88
C VAL A 96 24.43 -3.64 23.36
N ARG A 97 25.60 -3.59 24.00
CA ARG A 97 26.34 -4.72 24.55
C ARG A 97 26.66 -4.51 26.02
N LEU A 98 26.99 -5.59 26.73
CA LEU A 98 27.29 -5.57 28.16
C LEU A 98 28.35 -4.50 28.48
N GLY A 99 27.99 -3.56 29.36
CA GLY A 99 28.87 -2.44 29.74
C GLY A 99 28.79 -1.17 28.87
N ASP A 100 27.95 -1.13 27.83
CA ASP A 100 27.65 0.13 27.12
C ASP A 100 26.84 1.10 28.02
N GLU A 101 27.13 2.41 27.96
CA GLU A 101 26.38 3.46 28.69
C GLU A 101 24.95 3.58 28.13
N LEU A 102 23.92 3.36 28.96
CA LEU A 102 22.51 3.50 28.57
C LEU A 102 22.00 4.92 28.85
N PHE A 103 21.99 5.32 30.11
CA PHE A 103 21.47 6.60 30.58
C PHE A 103 22.06 6.99 31.94
N GLU A 104 21.94 8.27 32.25
CA GLU A 104 22.27 8.87 33.54
C GLU A 104 21.00 9.48 34.13
N VAL A 105 20.74 9.19 35.42
CA VAL A 105 19.61 9.71 36.20
C VAL A 105 20.13 10.47 37.42
N ASP A 106 19.63 11.68 37.66
CA ASP A 106 19.92 12.42 38.89
C ASP A 106 19.06 11.88 40.05
N LEU A 107 19.58 10.88 40.76
CA LEU A 107 18.90 10.27 41.90
C LEU A 107 18.60 11.28 43.03
N LYS A 108 19.44 12.33 43.19
CA LYS A 108 19.20 13.36 44.21
C LYS A 108 17.99 14.23 43.87
N MET A 109 17.77 14.51 42.57
CA MET A 109 16.56 15.19 42.12
C MET A 109 15.32 14.32 42.35
N VAL A 110 15.40 13.01 42.08
CA VAL A 110 14.29 12.07 42.31
C VAL A 110 13.93 11.99 43.80
N GLU A 111 14.92 11.90 44.68
CA GLU A 111 14.74 11.93 46.14
C GLU A 111 14.19 13.28 46.64
N ALA A 112 14.65 14.40 46.11
CA ALA A 112 14.19 15.75 46.50
C ALA A 112 12.72 15.99 46.18
N GLU A 113 12.23 15.45 45.06
CA GLU A 113 10.82 15.48 44.64
C GLU A 113 9.96 14.41 45.36
N LYS A 114 10.55 13.65 46.30
CA LYS A 114 9.92 12.54 47.06
C LYS A 114 9.39 11.41 46.19
N ILE A 115 10.04 11.17 45.06
CA ILE A 115 9.69 10.10 44.11
C ILE A 115 10.59 8.89 44.37
N SER A 116 10.07 7.67 44.18
CA SER A 116 10.82 6.45 44.44
C SER A 116 11.86 6.19 43.34
N ASN A 117 13.07 5.77 43.73
CA ASN A 117 14.12 5.35 42.80
C ASN A 117 14.04 3.85 42.42
N GLU A 118 13.04 3.12 42.94
CA GLU A 118 12.75 1.73 42.58
C GLU A 118 12.70 1.56 41.06
N THR A 119 13.55 0.66 40.55
CA THR A 119 13.77 0.48 39.13
C THR A 119 13.47 -0.99 38.74
N PRO A 120 12.24 -1.31 38.32
CA PRO A 120 11.89 -2.63 37.82
C PRO A 120 12.57 -2.96 36.48
N ILE A 121 12.95 -4.24 36.32
CA ILE A 121 13.35 -4.85 35.05
C ILE A 121 12.40 -6.02 34.79
N VAL A 122 11.54 -5.91 33.78
CA VAL A 122 10.46 -6.88 33.48
C VAL A 122 10.48 -7.39 32.04
N PHE A 123 9.98 -8.61 31.83
CA PHE A 123 10.00 -9.35 30.57
C PHE A 123 8.58 -9.58 30.04
N ASP A 124 8.39 -9.48 28.72
CA ASP A 124 7.08 -9.65 28.06
C ASP A 124 6.59 -11.11 27.92
N LYS A 125 7.45 -12.08 28.23
CA LYS A 125 7.16 -13.52 28.24
C LYS A 125 7.18 -14.09 29.65
N LYS A 126 6.58 -15.27 29.85
CA LYS A 126 6.81 -16.08 31.06
C LYS A 126 8.27 -16.48 31.17
N ILE A 127 8.81 -16.39 32.37
CA ILE A 127 10.21 -16.68 32.67
C ILE A 127 10.37 -17.52 33.94
N GLU A 128 11.50 -18.20 34.02
CA GLU A 128 12.03 -18.88 35.21
C GLU A 128 13.33 -18.17 35.60
N ILE A 129 13.44 -17.67 36.83
CA ILE A 129 14.63 -16.95 37.32
C ILE A 129 15.56 -17.94 38.04
N ILE A 130 16.70 -18.23 37.43
CA ILE A 130 17.68 -19.23 37.89
C ILE A 130 18.86 -18.51 38.58
N ASN A 131 19.35 -19.09 39.67
CA ASN A 131 20.49 -18.61 40.48
C ASN A 131 20.32 -17.19 41.08
N PHE A 132 19.09 -16.74 41.27
CA PHE A 132 18.79 -15.45 41.90
C PHE A 132 19.14 -15.42 43.39
N LYS A 133 19.71 -14.30 43.83
CA LYS A 133 19.87 -13.95 45.25
C LYS A 133 19.56 -12.46 45.44
N GLU A 134 18.84 -12.13 46.49
CA GLU A 134 18.71 -10.74 46.91
C GLU A 134 19.98 -10.27 47.62
N GLY A 135 20.35 -9.00 47.44
CA GLY A 135 21.56 -8.46 48.05
C GLY A 135 22.12 -7.25 47.32
N ASN A 136 23.35 -6.87 47.68
CA ASN A 136 24.04 -5.74 47.07
C ASN A 136 24.98 -6.22 45.97
N TYR A 137 24.87 -5.61 44.79
CA TYR A 137 25.66 -5.93 43.60
C TYR A 137 26.39 -4.68 43.10
N LYS A 138 27.60 -4.85 42.58
CA LYS A 138 28.34 -3.82 41.84
C LYS A 138 28.01 -3.90 40.35
N GLN A 139 28.10 -2.76 39.67
CA GLN A 139 27.90 -2.68 38.22
C GLN A 139 28.75 -3.74 37.48
N GLY A 140 28.09 -4.53 36.62
CA GLY A 140 28.72 -5.61 35.85
C GLY A 140 28.78 -6.98 36.53
N GLU A 141 28.38 -7.13 37.80
CA GLU A 141 28.24 -8.44 38.45
C GLU A 141 27.00 -9.18 37.94
N LEU A 142 27.07 -10.51 37.81
CA LEU A 142 25.94 -11.34 37.35
C LEU A 142 24.89 -11.48 38.47
N ILE A 143 23.65 -11.04 38.20
CA ILE A 143 22.53 -11.16 39.13
C ILE A 143 21.89 -12.56 39.04
N CYS A 144 21.48 -12.96 37.83
CA CYS A 144 20.75 -14.21 37.59
C CYS A 144 20.77 -14.62 36.10
N THR A 145 20.32 -15.85 35.83
CA THR A 145 19.98 -16.32 34.48
C THR A 145 18.46 -16.44 34.35
N ILE A 146 17.89 -15.78 33.36
CA ILE A 146 16.46 -15.80 33.02
C ILE A 146 16.25 -16.85 31.93
N LYS A 147 15.45 -17.88 32.19
CA LYS A 147 15.07 -18.88 31.20
C LYS A 147 13.65 -18.60 30.73
N ILE A 148 13.48 -18.37 29.42
CA ILE A 148 12.16 -18.13 28.84
C ILE A 148 11.37 -19.44 28.85
N ILE A 149 10.20 -19.44 29.49
CA ILE A 149 9.25 -20.54 29.45
C ILE A 149 8.35 -20.30 28.24
N GLU A 150 8.54 -21.08 27.18
CA GLU A 150 7.60 -21.08 26.06
C GLU A 150 6.27 -21.70 26.52
N GLU A 151 5.16 -20.98 26.30
CA GLU A 151 3.83 -21.58 26.40
C GLU A 151 3.64 -22.57 25.24
N VAL A 152 4.12 -23.80 25.47
CA VAL A 152 3.54 -24.97 24.85
C VAL A 152 2.08 -24.99 25.27
N LEU A 153 1.17 -24.60 24.37
CA LEU A 153 -0.23 -24.98 24.45
C LEU A 153 -0.25 -26.51 24.64
N GLU A 154 -0.56 -26.96 25.86
CA GLU A 154 -0.63 -28.39 26.14
C GLU A 154 -1.59 -29.04 25.14
N LYS A 155 -1.19 -30.17 24.58
CA LYS A 155 -2.00 -30.89 23.59
C LYS A 155 -3.30 -31.33 24.26
N VAL A 156 -4.37 -30.57 24.04
CA VAL A 156 -5.64 -30.73 24.74
C VAL A 156 -6.17 -32.14 24.47
N ASN A 157 -6.30 -32.97 25.51
CA ASN A 157 -6.71 -34.37 25.35
C ASN A 157 -8.21 -34.43 24.98
N PRO A 158 -8.58 -34.79 23.73
CA PRO A 158 -9.98 -34.75 23.32
C PRO A 158 -10.82 -35.90 23.91
N ASN A 159 -10.19 -36.86 24.60
CA ASN A 159 -10.91 -37.93 25.27
C ASN A 159 -11.47 -37.49 26.63
N SER A 160 -10.86 -36.48 27.28
CA SER A 160 -11.36 -35.89 28.54
C SER A 160 -12.27 -34.67 28.35
N MET A 161 -12.39 -34.14 27.14
CA MET A 161 -13.23 -32.98 26.83
C MET A 161 -14.73 -33.35 26.81
N ASN A 162 -15.54 -32.56 27.52
CA ASN A 162 -16.99 -32.55 27.45
C ASN A 162 -17.51 -31.57 26.37
N GLU A 163 -18.84 -31.48 26.18
CA GLU A 163 -19.46 -30.63 25.16
C GLU A 163 -19.13 -29.14 25.33
N LYS A 164 -19.13 -28.61 26.57
CA LYS A 164 -18.71 -27.24 26.85
C LYS A 164 -17.22 -27.02 26.60
N ASP A 165 -16.37 -28.00 26.86
CA ASP A 165 -14.92 -27.87 26.59
C ASP A 165 -14.66 -27.83 25.06
N PHE A 166 -15.47 -28.54 24.26
CA PHE A 166 -15.42 -28.39 22.81
C PHE A 166 -16.00 -27.06 22.34
N GLU A 167 -17.10 -26.58 22.94
CA GLU A 167 -17.59 -25.24 22.67
C GLU A 167 -16.53 -24.20 23.00
N GLU A 168 -15.89 -24.28 24.16
CA GLU A 168 -14.78 -23.41 24.54
C GLU A 168 -13.61 -23.55 23.56
N PHE A 169 -13.19 -24.74 23.15
CA PHE A 169 -12.09 -24.89 22.18
C PHE A 169 -12.43 -24.35 20.77
N PHE A 170 -13.65 -24.62 20.27
CA PHE A 170 -14.02 -24.26 18.90
C PHE A 170 -14.62 -22.86 18.76
N TYR A 171 -15.22 -22.31 19.83
CA TYR A 171 -15.73 -20.94 19.92
C TYR A 171 -14.85 -20.01 20.77
N ALA A 172 -13.75 -20.50 21.35
CA ALA A 172 -12.68 -19.64 21.88
C ALA A 172 -12.36 -18.54 20.89
N GLU A 173 -12.17 -17.35 21.43
CA GLU A 173 -11.70 -16.20 20.69
C GLU A 173 -10.38 -16.57 19.99
N ASN A 174 -10.46 -16.69 18.66
CA ASN A 174 -9.28 -16.81 17.82
C ASN A 174 -8.33 -15.64 18.18
N LYS A 175 -7.01 -15.84 18.09
CA LYS A 175 -5.97 -14.86 18.46
C LYS A 175 -6.31 -13.43 18.01
N TYR A 176 -6.83 -13.28 16.79
CA TYR A 176 -7.26 -12.00 16.22
C TYR A 176 -8.46 -11.37 16.95
N GLN A 177 -9.39 -12.13 17.51
CA GLN A 177 -10.54 -11.63 18.28
C GLN A 177 -10.13 -11.14 19.67
N LYS A 178 -9.31 -11.95 20.36
CA LYS A 178 -8.74 -11.58 21.65
C LYS A 178 -7.89 -10.31 21.52
N GLU A 179 -7.00 -10.25 20.53
CA GLU A 179 -6.17 -9.07 20.29
C GLU A 179 -6.92 -7.90 19.69
N ALA A 180 -7.95 -8.09 18.86
CA ALA A 180 -8.83 -7.01 18.43
C ALA A 180 -9.52 -6.35 19.61
N ARG A 181 -10.03 -7.13 20.58
CA ARG A 181 -10.68 -6.59 21.78
C ARG A 181 -9.72 -5.79 22.64
N MET A 182 -8.56 -6.39 22.97
CA MET A 182 -7.53 -5.71 23.77
C MET A 182 -7.01 -4.46 23.05
N LEU A 183 -6.79 -4.53 21.73
CA LEU A 183 -6.41 -3.37 20.93
C LEU A 183 -7.48 -2.27 20.96
N ASN A 184 -8.77 -2.64 20.85
CA ASN A 184 -9.90 -1.72 20.93
C ASN A 184 -9.97 -1.01 22.28
N GLU A 185 -9.80 -1.74 23.37
CA GLU A 185 -9.74 -1.20 24.73
C GLU A 185 -8.56 -0.23 24.87
N PHE A 186 -7.36 -0.65 24.43
CA PHE A 186 -6.13 0.13 24.64
C PHE A 186 -6.01 1.36 23.73
N VAL A 187 -6.76 1.47 22.62
CA VAL A 187 -6.92 2.74 21.88
C VAL A 187 -7.95 3.69 22.49
N GLY A 188 -8.48 3.40 23.69
CA GLY A 188 -9.48 4.20 24.39
C GLY A 188 -10.93 3.85 24.02
N GLY A 189 -11.17 2.67 23.45
CA GLY A 189 -12.49 2.20 23.02
C GLY A 189 -12.94 2.76 21.66
N PRO A 190 -14.04 2.21 21.10
CA PRO A 190 -14.58 2.62 19.78
C PRO A 190 -15.00 4.09 19.70
N SER A 191 -15.24 4.73 20.85
CA SER A 191 -15.58 6.14 20.97
C SER A 191 -14.36 7.07 20.79
N ASN A 192 -13.14 6.60 21.06
CA ASN A 192 -11.92 7.44 21.04
C ASN A 192 -11.21 7.49 19.67
N TYR A 193 -11.74 6.86 18.63
CA TYR A 193 -11.24 7.03 17.27
C TYR A 193 -12.38 7.16 16.27
N ARG A 194 -12.07 7.75 15.12
CA ARG A 194 -13.06 8.15 14.09
C ARG A 194 -13.19 7.13 12.98
N ASP A 195 -12.11 6.40 12.72
CA ASP A 195 -12.03 5.38 11.67
C ASP A 195 -10.94 4.37 12.06
N VAL A 196 -11.10 3.14 11.59
CA VAL A 196 -10.13 2.05 11.73
C VAL A 196 -10.01 1.30 10.41
N TYR A 197 -8.83 1.39 9.78
CA TYR A 197 -8.61 0.91 8.43
C TYR A 197 -7.20 0.34 8.26
N ASN A 198 -6.97 -0.51 7.24
CA ASN A 198 -5.67 -1.14 7.03
C ASN A 198 -5.06 -0.81 5.66
N CYS A 199 -3.73 -0.72 5.63
CA CYS A 199 -2.92 -0.90 4.42
C CYS A 199 -2.43 -2.37 4.35
N MET A 200 -1.48 -2.68 3.47
CA MET A 200 -0.89 -4.03 3.34
C MET A 200 -0.21 -4.56 4.62
N THR A 201 0.25 -3.69 5.52
CA THR A 201 1.04 -4.10 6.71
C THR A 201 0.72 -3.36 8.02
N ARG A 202 -0.18 -2.37 8.00
CA ARG A 202 -0.47 -1.48 9.15
C ARG A 202 -1.96 -1.25 9.31
N LEU A 203 -2.43 -1.38 10.55
CA LEU A 203 -3.77 -1.01 11.01
C LEU A 203 -3.68 0.43 11.52
N ARG A 204 -4.65 1.25 11.18
CA ARG A 204 -4.60 2.70 11.37
C ARG A 204 -5.85 3.13 12.10
N PHE A 205 -5.68 3.69 13.29
CA PHE A 205 -6.74 4.33 14.05
C PHE A 205 -6.59 5.84 13.90
N LEU A 206 -7.64 6.53 13.42
CA LEU A 206 -7.69 7.99 13.44
C LEU A 206 -8.23 8.45 14.80
N VAL A 207 -7.34 8.56 15.77
CA VAL A 207 -7.63 8.81 17.18
C VAL A 207 -8.19 10.23 17.39
N LYS A 208 -9.06 10.39 18.39
CA LYS A 208 -9.63 11.67 18.84
C LYS A 208 -8.80 12.26 19.98
N ASN A 209 -8.61 11.51 21.06
CA ASN A 209 -7.77 11.90 22.20
C ASN A 209 -6.62 10.88 22.38
N LYS A 210 -5.38 11.37 22.37
CA LYS A 210 -4.18 10.55 22.54
C LYS A 210 -3.97 10.10 23.99
N ASP A 211 -4.45 10.88 24.95
CA ASP A 211 -4.29 10.59 26.39
C ASP A 211 -5.06 9.33 26.82
N LEU A 212 -6.09 8.96 26.05
CA LEU A 212 -6.87 7.73 26.22
C LEU A 212 -6.26 6.51 25.50
N VAL A 213 -5.19 6.70 24.72
CA VAL A 213 -4.46 5.61 24.05
C VAL A 213 -3.35 5.10 24.95
N ASN A 214 -3.54 3.91 25.51
CA ASN A 214 -2.50 3.20 26.23
C ASN A 214 -1.53 2.53 25.23
N GLU A 215 -0.66 3.34 24.63
CA GLU A 215 0.25 2.92 23.57
C GLU A 215 1.22 1.82 24.04
N GLU A 216 1.59 1.81 25.33
CA GLU A 216 2.36 0.73 25.94
C GLU A 216 1.66 -0.62 25.85
N LYS A 217 0.40 -0.71 26.27
CA LYS A 217 -0.37 -1.96 26.23
C LYS A 217 -0.60 -2.41 24.79
N ILE A 218 -0.76 -1.48 23.84
CA ILE A 218 -0.84 -1.80 22.40
C ILE A 218 0.46 -2.43 21.89
N ARG A 219 1.63 -1.86 22.23
CA ARG A 219 2.94 -2.36 21.79
C ARG A 219 3.27 -3.75 22.37
N ARG A 220 2.60 -4.19 23.43
CA ARG A 220 2.74 -5.51 24.07
C ARG A 220 1.82 -6.60 23.48
N LEU A 221 0.95 -6.25 22.52
CA LEU A 221 0.09 -7.21 21.84
C LEU A 221 0.89 -8.09 20.87
N SER A 222 0.63 -9.39 20.87
CA SER A 222 1.45 -10.40 20.18
C SER A 222 1.42 -10.34 18.64
N LEU A 223 0.48 -9.60 18.04
CA LEU A 223 0.45 -9.27 16.60
C LEU A 223 1.06 -7.89 16.28
N VAL A 224 1.39 -7.08 17.28
CA VAL A 224 1.87 -5.70 17.10
C VAL A 224 3.39 -5.65 17.12
N LYS A 225 3.98 -5.31 15.97
CA LYS A 225 5.44 -5.19 15.79
C LYS A 225 5.98 -3.82 16.18
N SER A 226 5.15 -2.78 16.05
CA SER A 226 5.41 -1.43 16.55
C SER A 226 4.16 -0.55 16.39
N THR A 227 4.13 0.59 17.06
CA THR A 227 3.19 1.68 16.74
C THR A 227 3.94 2.94 16.32
N ILE A 228 3.37 3.68 15.36
CA ILE A 228 3.93 4.89 14.78
C ILE A 228 2.80 5.93 14.66
N TRP A 229 2.98 7.12 15.23
CA TRP A 229 2.05 8.23 15.03
C TRP A 229 2.33 8.98 13.72
N GLN A 230 1.27 9.37 13.00
CA GLN A 230 1.32 10.37 11.94
C GLN A 230 0.16 11.36 12.12
N GLY A 231 0.46 12.50 12.76
CA GLY A 231 -0.59 13.42 13.24
C GLY A 231 -1.46 12.74 14.29
N ASP A 232 -2.77 12.69 14.06
CA ASP A 232 -3.74 12.01 14.93
C ASP A 232 -3.96 10.53 14.55
N GLU A 233 -3.16 9.99 13.62
CA GLU A 233 -3.25 8.60 13.18
C GLU A 233 -2.24 7.72 13.92
N LEU A 234 -2.75 6.79 14.74
CA LEU A 234 -1.96 5.71 15.32
C LEU A 234 -1.85 4.57 14.30
N GLN A 235 -0.65 4.36 13.74
CA GLN A 235 -0.36 3.23 12.85
C GLN A 235 0.23 2.07 13.63
N VAL A 236 -0.58 1.06 13.88
CA VAL A 236 -0.21 -0.22 14.49
C VAL A 236 0.34 -1.13 13.39
N VAL A 237 1.65 -1.38 13.41
CA VAL A 237 2.36 -2.21 12.43
C VAL A 237 2.20 -3.67 12.83
N ILE A 238 1.60 -4.47 11.94
CA ILE A 238 1.25 -5.88 12.23
C ILE A 238 1.90 -6.83 11.20
N GLY A 239 1.82 -6.48 9.91
CA GLY A 239 2.25 -7.35 8.81
C GLY A 239 1.07 -7.78 7.93
N GLN A 240 1.24 -8.87 7.17
CA GLN A 240 0.27 -9.28 6.15
C GLN A 240 -1.11 -9.66 6.72
N ASP A 241 -1.18 -10.08 7.99
CA ASP A 241 -2.43 -10.46 8.67
C ASP A 241 -3.32 -9.30 9.09
N VAL A 242 -2.92 -8.06 8.81
CA VAL A 242 -3.53 -6.85 9.33
C VAL A 242 -4.99 -6.62 8.90
N TYR A 243 -5.41 -7.20 7.78
CA TYR A 243 -6.83 -7.19 7.38
C TYR A 243 -7.69 -8.00 8.35
N LYS A 244 -7.20 -9.17 8.82
CA LYS A 244 -7.90 -10.06 9.76
C LYS A 244 -8.17 -9.37 11.09
N LEU A 245 -7.15 -8.67 11.62
CA LEU A 245 -7.29 -7.91 12.87
C LEU A 245 -8.25 -6.73 12.69
N LYS A 246 -8.19 -6.03 11.55
CA LYS A 246 -9.11 -4.93 11.24
C LYS A 246 -10.55 -5.39 11.07
N ASP A 247 -10.79 -6.49 10.35
CA ASP A 247 -12.14 -7.03 10.13
C ASP A 247 -12.81 -7.39 11.47
N GLU A 248 -12.03 -7.95 12.39
CA GLU A 248 -12.48 -8.33 13.72
C GLU A 248 -12.67 -7.13 14.68
N VAL A 249 -11.76 -6.14 14.66
CA VAL A 249 -11.98 -4.84 15.34
C VAL A 249 -13.27 -4.18 14.83
N ILE A 250 -13.53 -4.21 13.52
CA ILE A 250 -14.76 -3.68 12.93
C ILE A 250 -15.99 -4.47 13.37
N ALA A 251 -15.95 -5.81 13.40
CA ALA A 251 -17.07 -6.63 13.87
C ALA A 251 -17.44 -6.32 15.34
N GLN A 252 -16.45 -6.16 16.21
CA GLN A 252 -16.64 -5.75 17.60
C GLN A 252 -17.17 -4.31 17.71
N ASN A 253 -16.75 -3.42 16.82
CA ASN A 253 -17.27 -2.06 16.73
C ASN A 253 -18.70 -2.00 16.19
N GLU A 254 -19.11 -2.88 15.29
CA GLU A 254 -20.48 -2.95 14.78
C GLU A 254 -21.45 -3.42 15.86
N PHE A 255 -21.02 -4.35 16.72
CA PHE A 255 -21.74 -4.69 17.94
C PHE A 255 -21.88 -3.48 18.88
N ALA A 256 -20.78 -2.75 19.15
CA ALA A 256 -20.79 -1.56 20.00
C ALA A 256 -21.50 -0.32 19.40
N LYS A 257 -21.57 -0.21 18.06
CA LYS A 257 -22.26 0.89 17.34
C LYS A 257 -23.78 0.82 17.42
N SER A 258 -24.35 -0.24 18.00
CA SER A 258 -25.73 -0.25 18.44
C SER A 258 -26.02 0.75 19.58
N VAL A 259 -25.00 1.40 20.17
CA VAL A 259 -25.14 2.22 21.39
C VAL A 259 -24.65 3.68 21.30
N ALA A 260 -23.66 4.07 20.47
CA ALA A 260 -23.14 5.46 20.51
C ALA A 260 -22.54 6.04 19.20
N VAL A 261 -22.74 7.36 18.98
CA VAL A 261 -22.31 8.16 17.81
C VAL A 261 -21.72 9.50 18.28
N ALA A 262 -20.57 9.97 17.71
CA ALA A 262 -20.24 11.39 17.40
C ALA A 262 -18.72 11.70 17.17
N GLU A 263 -18.42 12.40 16.05
CA GLU A 263 -17.46 13.52 15.81
C GLU A 263 -15.88 13.42 15.81
N ASN A 264 -15.32 13.58 14.59
CA ASN A 264 -14.63 14.74 13.93
C ASN A 264 -13.28 15.42 14.32
N SER A 265 -12.50 15.69 13.24
CA SER A 265 -11.35 16.65 12.94
C SER A 265 -9.99 16.62 13.69
N GLU A 266 -8.80 16.80 13.07
CA GLU A 266 -8.40 17.30 11.71
C GLU A 266 -7.30 16.43 10.98
N ASN A 267 -5.98 16.77 10.97
CA ASN A 267 -5.29 17.65 9.96
C ASN A 267 -4.09 16.96 9.23
N LYS A 268 -3.48 17.59 8.19
CA LYS A 268 -2.32 17.08 7.39
C LYS A 268 -1.39 18.16 6.77
N GLU A 269 -0.09 17.84 6.66
CA GLU A 269 0.94 18.65 5.98
C GLU A 269 0.81 18.72 4.44
N LYS A 270 1.40 19.79 3.86
CA LYS A 270 1.24 20.18 2.45
C LYS A 270 2.05 19.33 1.45
N GLN A 271 1.42 18.28 0.92
CA GLN A 271 1.82 17.67 -0.36
C GLN A 271 1.52 18.60 -1.57
N SER A 272 2.08 18.37 -2.75
CA SER A 272 1.75 19.17 -3.95
C SER A 272 0.30 18.92 -4.42
N LYS A 273 -0.37 19.94 -4.96
CA LYS A 273 -1.81 19.85 -5.36
C LYS A 273 -2.11 18.66 -6.28
N GLY A 274 -1.22 18.36 -7.23
CA GLY A 274 -1.35 17.18 -8.10
C GLY A 274 -1.22 15.85 -7.35
N ALA A 275 -0.25 15.73 -6.43
CA ALA A 275 -0.09 14.52 -5.62
C ALA A 275 -1.27 14.31 -4.65
N GLN A 276 -1.83 15.39 -4.11
CA GLN A 276 -3.06 15.35 -3.30
C GLN A 276 -4.25 14.83 -4.11
N PHE A 277 -4.45 15.34 -5.34
CA PHE A 277 -5.51 14.89 -6.24
C PHE A 277 -5.38 13.41 -6.61
N ILE A 278 -4.20 12.96 -7.03
CA ILE A 278 -3.94 11.55 -7.38
C ILE A 278 -4.23 10.64 -6.18
N ARG A 279 -3.81 11.05 -4.97
CA ARG A 279 -4.03 10.29 -3.75
C ARG A 279 -5.51 10.23 -3.35
N MET A 280 -6.24 11.33 -3.48
CA MET A 280 -7.69 11.40 -3.28
C MET A 280 -8.40 10.43 -4.25
N PHE A 281 -8.13 10.55 -5.54
CA PHE A 281 -8.74 9.73 -6.58
C PHE A 281 -8.46 8.23 -6.35
N ALA A 282 -7.19 7.85 -6.15
CA ALA A 282 -6.82 6.46 -5.88
C ALA A 282 -7.49 5.91 -4.60
N SER A 283 -7.61 6.73 -3.54
CA SER A 283 -8.30 6.33 -2.30
C SER A 283 -9.79 6.08 -2.50
N ILE A 284 -10.44 6.82 -3.41
CA ILE A 284 -11.84 6.63 -3.77
C ILE A 284 -12.00 5.36 -4.62
N MET A 285 -11.15 5.17 -5.65
CA MET A 285 -11.26 4.03 -6.57
C MET A 285 -10.92 2.67 -5.94
N VAL A 286 -9.97 2.61 -4.99
CA VAL A 286 -9.61 1.33 -4.34
C VAL A 286 -10.81 0.67 -3.65
N LYS A 287 -11.75 1.46 -3.10
CA LYS A 287 -12.96 0.94 -2.46
C LYS A 287 -13.99 0.38 -3.45
N THR A 288 -13.95 0.79 -4.72
CA THR A 288 -14.89 0.30 -5.75
C THR A 288 -14.39 -0.94 -6.48
N ILE A 289 -13.11 -1.33 -6.33
CA ILE A 289 -12.51 -2.50 -6.99
C ILE A 289 -13.36 -3.78 -6.79
N PRO A 290 -13.78 -4.20 -5.58
CA PRO A 290 -14.49 -5.48 -5.41
C PRO A 290 -15.78 -5.59 -6.25
N ILE A 291 -16.48 -4.48 -6.42
CA ILE A 291 -17.71 -4.37 -7.21
C ILE A 291 -17.41 -4.55 -8.70
N ILE A 292 -16.35 -3.89 -9.19
CA ILE A 292 -15.88 -3.99 -10.58
C ILE A 292 -15.42 -5.43 -10.90
N VAL A 293 -14.62 -6.05 -10.02
CA VAL A 293 -14.12 -7.42 -10.23
C VAL A 293 -15.25 -8.45 -10.27
N GLY A 294 -16.18 -8.39 -9.32
CA GLY A 294 -17.29 -9.33 -9.26
C GLY A 294 -18.14 -9.33 -10.53
N CYS A 295 -18.43 -8.15 -11.07
CA CYS A 295 -19.28 -8.03 -12.26
C CYS A 295 -18.55 -8.23 -13.58
N ALA A 296 -17.25 -7.93 -13.66
CA ALA A 296 -16.44 -8.32 -14.82
C ALA A 296 -16.44 -9.84 -15.04
N ILE A 297 -16.41 -10.63 -13.94
CA ILE A 297 -16.50 -12.11 -14.00
C ILE A 297 -17.89 -12.56 -14.49
N VAL A 298 -18.98 -11.95 -14.02
CA VAL A 298 -20.34 -12.31 -14.48
C VAL A 298 -20.55 -11.92 -15.95
N GLN A 299 -20.08 -10.74 -16.37
CA GLN A 299 -20.13 -10.30 -17.76
C GLN A 299 -19.32 -11.22 -18.68
N ALA A 300 -18.17 -11.72 -18.22
CA ALA A 300 -17.38 -12.72 -18.93
C ALA A 300 -18.13 -14.05 -19.11
N ILE A 301 -18.80 -14.54 -18.06
CA ILE A 301 -19.63 -15.77 -18.13
C ILE A 301 -20.76 -15.58 -19.15
N VAL A 302 -21.46 -14.44 -19.13
CA VAL A 302 -22.47 -14.10 -20.15
C VAL A 302 -21.87 -14.07 -21.55
N GLY A 303 -20.72 -13.42 -21.74
CA GLY A 303 -20.03 -13.36 -23.03
C GLY A 303 -19.65 -14.74 -23.58
N ILE A 304 -19.17 -15.65 -22.72
CA ILE A 304 -18.92 -17.05 -23.09
C ILE A 304 -20.22 -17.73 -23.54
N LEU A 305 -21.27 -17.66 -22.71
CA LEU A 305 -22.54 -18.37 -22.96
C LEU A 305 -23.24 -17.89 -24.25
N VAL A 306 -23.14 -16.60 -24.56
CA VAL A 306 -23.64 -16.03 -25.83
C VAL A 306 -22.80 -16.52 -27.01
N GLN A 307 -21.47 -16.48 -26.93
CA GLN A 307 -20.60 -16.91 -28.03
C GLN A 307 -20.75 -18.41 -28.37
N ILE A 308 -21.01 -19.27 -27.37
CA ILE A 308 -21.28 -20.71 -27.60
C ILE A 308 -22.75 -21.01 -27.95
N ASN A 309 -23.59 -19.98 -28.16
CA ASN A 309 -25.02 -20.08 -28.47
C ASN A 309 -25.87 -20.82 -27.41
N VAL A 310 -25.43 -20.82 -26.14
CA VAL A 310 -26.20 -21.39 -25.01
C VAL A 310 -27.15 -20.35 -24.41
N MET A 311 -26.74 -19.08 -24.39
CA MET A 311 -27.56 -17.93 -23.98
C MET A 311 -27.85 -17.06 -25.21
N PRO A 312 -29.08 -16.54 -25.40
CA PRO A 312 -29.37 -15.58 -26.46
C PRO A 312 -28.66 -14.23 -26.19
N ASP A 313 -28.31 -13.49 -27.26
CA ASP A 313 -27.74 -12.14 -27.12
C ASP A 313 -28.84 -11.14 -26.74
N ILE A 314 -29.00 -10.89 -25.43
CA ILE A 314 -30.07 -10.05 -24.91
C ILE A 314 -29.72 -8.56 -25.07
N VAL A 315 -30.66 -7.78 -25.61
CA VAL A 315 -30.53 -6.33 -25.80
C VAL A 315 -31.65 -5.53 -25.13
N ILE A 316 -31.31 -4.29 -24.74
CA ILE A 316 -32.21 -3.31 -24.08
C ILE A 316 -32.63 -2.20 -25.08
N THR A 317 -32.46 -2.43 -26.37
CA THR A 317 -32.81 -1.50 -27.45
C THR A 317 -34.29 -1.64 -27.82
N ALA A 318 -34.88 -0.62 -28.45
CA ALA A 318 -36.27 -0.65 -28.92
C ALA A 318 -36.52 -1.73 -30.01
N GLN A 319 -35.47 -2.11 -30.76
CA GLN A 319 -35.48 -3.15 -31.77
C GLN A 319 -34.24 -4.04 -31.62
N ALA A 320 -34.38 -5.34 -31.86
CA ALA A 320 -33.28 -6.30 -31.91
C ALA A 320 -32.82 -6.48 -33.37
N SER A 321 -31.53 -6.75 -33.58
CA SER A 321 -30.94 -6.98 -34.90
C SER A 321 -30.27 -8.35 -34.99
N GLY A 322 -30.44 -9.05 -36.11
CA GLY A 322 -29.87 -10.39 -36.33
C GLY A 322 -30.35 -11.41 -35.30
N ASN A 323 -29.41 -12.04 -34.59
CA ASN A 323 -29.70 -13.08 -33.58
C ASN A 323 -29.99 -12.52 -32.17
N GLN A 324 -30.18 -11.21 -32.04
CA GLN A 324 -30.48 -10.57 -30.76
C GLN A 324 -31.91 -10.84 -30.29
N VAL A 325 -32.11 -10.89 -28.98
CA VAL A 325 -33.42 -11.05 -28.33
C VAL A 325 -33.69 -9.84 -27.44
N LEU A 326 -34.86 -9.23 -27.57
CA LEU A 326 -35.26 -8.12 -26.69
C LEU A 326 -35.40 -8.61 -25.24
N LEU A 327 -35.02 -7.77 -24.28
CA LEU A 327 -35.08 -8.09 -22.84
C LEU A 327 -36.45 -8.64 -22.39
N LYS A 328 -37.54 -8.13 -22.97
CA LYS A 328 -38.93 -8.55 -22.68
C LYS A 328 -39.29 -9.96 -23.21
N ASP A 329 -38.58 -10.45 -24.23
CA ASP A 329 -38.89 -11.69 -24.95
C ASP A 329 -37.93 -12.83 -24.54
N ALA A 330 -36.95 -12.53 -23.68
CA ALA A 330 -35.99 -13.50 -23.15
C ALA A 330 -36.54 -14.31 -21.96
N ALA A 331 -36.03 -15.53 -21.77
CA ALA A 331 -36.40 -16.34 -20.60
C ALA A 331 -35.87 -15.72 -19.29
N ILE A 332 -36.69 -15.73 -18.22
CA ILE A 332 -36.38 -15.04 -16.96
C ILE A 332 -35.03 -15.43 -16.33
N GLY A 333 -34.60 -16.68 -16.48
CA GLY A 333 -33.27 -17.13 -16.01
C GLY A 333 -32.11 -16.42 -16.72
N TRP A 334 -32.23 -16.19 -18.03
CA TRP A 334 -31.25 -15.42 -18.81
C TRP A 334 -31.34 -13.93 -18.51
N ILE A 335 -32.55 -13.39 -18.29
CA ILE A 335 -32.76 -12.01 -17.85
C ILE A 335 -32.03 -11.74 -16.52
N ILE A 336 -32.16 -12.63 -15.53
CA ILE A 336 -31.46 -12.48 -14.22
C ILE A 336 -29.94 -12.43 -14.42
N LEU A 337 -29.38 -13.36 -15.20
CA LEU A 337 -27.93 -13.41 -15.44
C LEU A 337 -27.43 -12.20 -16.24
N PHE A 338 -28.21 -11.73 -17.20
CA PHE A 338 -27.95 -10.51 -17.97
C PHE A 338 -27.96 -9.25 -17.09
N ILE A 339 -28.96 -9.12 -16.20
CA ILE A 339 -29.04 -8.03 -15.22
C ILE A 339 -27.82 -8.06 -14.29
N MET A 340 -27.44 -9.22 -13.75
CA MET A 340 -26.24 -9.37 -12.92
C MET A 340 -24.94 -8.93 -13.64
N ALA A 341 -24.86 -9.11 -14.96
CA ALA A 341 -23.73 -8.66 -15.79
C ALA A 341 -23.76 -7.15 -16.10
N LYS A 342 -24.94 -6.56 -16.36
CA LYS A 342 -25.06 -5.18 -16.88
C LYS A 342 -25.29 -4.13 -15.79
N THR A 343 -26.11 -4.42 -14.79
CA THR A 343 -26.59 -3.43 -13.80
C THR A 343 -25.45 -2.75 -13.05
N THR A 344 -24.40 -3.46 -12.66
CA THR A 344 -23.28 -2.87 -11.92
C THR A 344 -22.44 -1.91 -12.76
N THR A 345 -22.34 -2.12 -14.07
CA THR A 345 -21.69 -1.16 -14.98
C THR A 345 -22.54 0.10 -15.11
N VAL A 346 -23.87 -0.05 -15.21
CA VAL A 346 -24.82 1.08 -15.27
C VAL A 346 -24.85 1.90 -13.98
N PHE A 347 -24.78 1.26 -12.82
CA PHE A 347 -24.90 1.93 -11.50
C PHE A 347 -23.58 2.06 -10.73
N GLY A 348 -22.43 1.79 -11.37
CA GLY A 348 -21.11 1.82 -10.72
C GLY A 348 -20.74 3.17 -10.11
N THR A 349 -21.32 4.25 -10.65
CA THR A 349 -21.20 5.62 -10.12
C THR A 349 -21.80 5.80 -8.72
N ILE A 350 -22.75 4.98 -8.29
CA ILE A 350 -23.28 4.99 -6.91
C ILE A 350 -22.19 4.53 -5.92
N ALA A 351 -21.41 3.50 -6.27
CA ALA A 351 -20.28 3.06 -5.46
C ALA A 351 -19.19 4.15 -5.35
N ILE A 352 -18.98 4.91 -6.43
CA ILE A 352 -18.06 6.06 -6.45
C ILE A 352 -18.59 7.19 -5.56
N ALA A 353 -19.89 7.49 -5.58
CA ALA A 353 -20.51 8.48 -4.70
C ALA A 353 -20.36 8.11 -3.22
N ILE A 354 -20.67 6.86 -2.85
CA ILE A 354 -20.48 6.30 -1.50
C ILE A 354 -19.02 6.42 -1.06
N SER A 355 -18.08 6.01 -1.92
CA SER A 355 -16.65 6.06 -1.64
C SER A 355 -16.13 7.51 -1.48
N THR A 356 -16.63 8.42 -2.33
CA THR A 356 -16.34 9.87 -2.25
C THR A 356 -16.88 10.47 -0.95
N ALA A 357 -18.12 10.15 -0.58
CA ALA A 357 -18.72 10.63 0.67
C ALA A 357 -17.92 10.16 1.88
N GLN A 358 -17.54 8.88 1.93
CA GLN A 358 -16.66 8.36 2.99
C GLN A 358 -15.30 9.06 3.02
N TYR A 359 -14.69 9.36 1.87
CA TYR A 359 -13.40 10.07 1.81
C TYR A 359 -13.50 11.50 2.36
N PHE A 360 -14.56 12.22 1.98
CA PHE A 360 -14.82 13.61 2.39
C PHE A 360 -15.57 13.75 3.72
N LYS A 361 -15.91 12.63 4.39
CA LYS A 361 -16.71 12.55 5.62
C LYS A 361 -18.10 13.20 5.48
N PHE A 362 -18.69 13.06 4.30
CA PHE A 362 -20.07 13.46 4.00
C PHE A 362 -21.03 12.29 4.24
N ASP A 363 -22.33 12.59 4.40
CA ASP A 363 -23.35 11.59 4.66
C ASP A 363 -23.47 10.61 3.48
N VAL A 364 -23.30 9.32 3.78
CA VAL A 364 -23.26 8.25 2.78
C VAL A 364 -24.63 7.95 2.20
N ILE A 365 -25.70 8.08 2.99
CA ILE A 365 -27.07 7.83 2.54
C ILE A 365 -27.49 8.98 1.60
N LEU A 366 -27.25 10.22 2.01
CA LEU A 366 -27.56 11.40 1.20
C LEU A 366 -26.74 11.43 -0.11
N ALA A 367 -25.48 11.01 -0.06
CA ALA A 367 -24.67 10.83 -1.27
C ALA A 367 -25.20 9.73 -2.20
N ALA A 368 -25.63 8.60 -1.64
CA ALA A 368 -26.27 7.53 -2.40
C ALA A 368 -27.60 8.01 -3.02
N SER A 369 -28.41 8.78 -2.30
CA SER A 369 -29.65 9.39 -2.83
C SER A 369 -29.39 10.33 -4.00
N ILE A 370 -28.39 11.22 -3.90
CA ILE A 370 -27.99 12.09 -5.02
C ILE A 370 -27.55 11.23 -6.22
N ALA A 371 -26.69 10.24 -5.99
CA ALA A 371 -26.18 9.38 -7.06
C ALA A 371 -27.26 8.53 -7.73
N LEU A 372 -28.25 8.05 -6.98
CA LEU A 372 -29.44 7.37 -7.51
C LEU A 372 -30.26 8.27 -8.42
N ILE A 373 -30.43 9.55 -8.06
CA ILE A 373 -31.13 10.54 -8.90
C ILE A 373 -30.32 10.85 -10.17
N LEU A 374 -29.01 11.11 -10.05
CA LEU A 374 -28.15 11.44 -11.20
C LEU A 374 -27.97 10.26 -12.16
N SER A 375 -27.95 9.03 -11.64
CA SER A 375 -27.79 7.80 -12.42
C SER A 375 -29.12 7.12 -12.75
N THR A 376 -30.25 7.83 -12.58
CA THR A 376 -31.58 7.25 -12.82
C THR A 376 -31.76 6.91 -14.29
N PRO A 377 -32.23 5.69 -14.65
CA PRO A 377 -32.58 5.38 -16.03
C PRO A 377 -33.89 6.06 -16.46
N LEU A 378 -34.66 6.68 -15.54
CA LEU A 378 -35.99 7.22 -15.82
C LEU A 378 -36.02 8.33 -16.88
N MET A 379 -34.98 9.18 -16.96
CA MET A 379 -34.86 10.21 -18.02
C MET A 379 -34.45 9.65 -19.39
N PHE A 380 -34.21 8.34 -19.47
CA PHE A 380 -33.39 7.67 -20.46
C PHE A 380 -34.02 6.33 -20.91
N LEU A 381 -35.30 6.09 -20.60
CA LEU A 381 -35.98 4.78 -20.62
C LEU A 381 -36.04 4.09 -21.98
N ASP A 382 -36.06 4.82 -23.09
CA ASP A 382 -36.26 4.24 -24.43
C ASP A 382 -34.96 3.70 -25.07
N GLY A 383 -33.87 3.62 -24.28
CA GLY A 383 -32.59 3.03 -24.69
C GLY A 383 -31.73 3.91 -25.60
N GLY A 384 -32.32 4.78 -26.43
CA GLY A 384 -31.59 5.73 -27.28
C GLY A 384 -30.45 5.12 -28.12
N SER A 385 -29.42 5.90 -28.42
CA SER A 385 -28.25 5.39 -29.17
C SER A 385 -27.38 4.51 -28.25
N GLY A 386 -27.35 3.20 -28.53
CA GLY A 386 -26.51 2.24 -27.81
C GLY A 386 -27.04 1.72 -26.47
N GLY A 387 -28.34 1.89 -26.16
CA GLY A 387 -28.93 1.38 -24.92
C GLY A 387 -28.64 2.23 -23.67
N MET A 388 -28.13 3.46 -23.85
CA MET A 388 -27.81 4.41 -22.76
C MET A 388 -28.79 5.59 -22.62
N GLY A 389 -29.82 5.63 -23.46
CA GLY A 389 -30.97 6.54 -23.38
C GLY A 389 -30.92 7.77 -24.28
N HIS A 390 -32.00 8.56 -24.22
CA HIS A 390 -32.15 9.78 -25.00
C HIS A 390 -31.21 10.90 -24.53
N GLU A 391 -30.43 11.47 -25.46
CA GLU A 391 -29.69 12.70 -25.22
C GLU A 391 -30.62 13.91 -25.38
N TRP A 392 -30.61 14.83 -24.41
CA TRP A 392 -31.38 16.06 -24.46
C TRP A 392 -30.46 17.23 -24.83
N ILE A 393 -30.76 17.94 -25.92
CA ILE A 393 -29.98 19.11 -26.33
C ILE A 393 -30.50 20.34 -25.59
N LEU A 394 -29.68 20.93 -24.72
CA LEU A 394 -29.98 22.16 -23.97
C LEU A 394 -29.80 23.41 -24.83
N ILE A 395 -28.67 23.47 -25.53
CA ILE A 395 -28.26 24.60 -26.36
C ILE A 395 -27.66 24.02 -27.64
N ASN A 396 -28.13 24.49 -28.79
CA ASN A 396 -27.60 24.16 -30.09
C ASN A 396 -27.03 25.44 -30.72
N PHE A 397 -25.70 25.52 -30.84
CA PHE A 397 -24.99 26.62 -31.48
C PHE A 397 -24.90 26.47 -33.02
N GLY A 398 -25.58 25.47 -33.59
CA GLY A 398 -25.54 25.12 -35.00
C GLY A 398 -24.71 23.86 -35.26
N ASP A 399 -24.79 23.33 -36.48
CA ASP A 399 -23.90 22.25 -36.90
C ASP A 399 -22.51 22.80 -37.26
N LEU A 400 -21.47 22.12 -36.78
CA LEU A 400 -20.08 22.36 -37.16
C LEU A 400 -19.66 21.30 -38.19
N ASP A 401 -18.80 21.70 -39.12
CA ASP A 401 -18.10 20.80 -40.04
C ASP A 401 -16.60 21.12 -39.99
N THR A 402 -15.95 20.67 -38.92
CA THR A 402 -14.50 20.82 -38.71
C THR A 402 -13.70 19.67 -39.33
N GLY A 403 -14.36 18.73 -40.01
CA GLY A 403 -13.77 17.46 -40.42
C GLY A 403 -13.41 16.53 -39.24
N ASN A 404 -13.82 16.86 -38.01
CA ASN A 404 -13.66 16.02 -36.83
C ASN A 404 -15.02 15.87 -36.12
N PRO A 405 -15.77 14.77 -36.39
CA PRO A 405 -17.12 14.59 -35.86
C PRO A 405 -17.19 14.52 -34.32
N VAL A 406 -16.06 14.37 -33.62
CA VAL A 406 -16.00 14.48 -32.16
C VAL A 406 -16.00 15.94 -31.73
N LEU A 407 -15.22 16.79 -32.40
CA LEU A 407 -15.15 18.23 -32.16
C LEU A 407 -16.45 18.92 -32.56
N ASP A 408 -17.07 18.48 -33.65
CA ASP A 408 -18.35 19.04 -34.14
C ASP A 408 -19.48 18.88 -33.11
N GLY A 409 -19.38 17.87 -32.23
CA GLY A 409 -20.28 17.70 -31.10
C GLY A 409 -20.22 18.82 -30.05
N ILE A 410 -19.18 19.68 -30.04
CA ILE A 410 -19.02 20.75 -29.04
C ILE A 410 -20.06 21.88 -29.18
N SER A 411 -20.66 22.04 -30.37
CA SER A 411 -21.71 23.04 -30.60
C SER A 411 -23.06 22.66 -29.98
N LYS A 412 -23.21 21.43 -29.51
CA LYS A 412 -24.45 20.93 -28.91
C LYS A 412 -24.20 20.59 -27.45
N VAL A 413 -24.69 21.45 -26.55
CA VAL A 413 -24.65 21.20 -25.11
C VAL A 413 -25.72 20.15 -24.79
N LYS A 414 -25.27 18.92 -24.47
CA LYS A 414 -26.15 17.77 -24.22
C LYS A 414 -26.24 17.41 -22.74
N ILE A 415 -27.43 17.03 -22.28
CA ILE A 415 -27.63 16.17 -21.11
C ILE A 415 -27.72 14.72 -21.58
N ALA A 416 -26.98 13.84 -20.92
CA ALA A 416 -27.00 12.39 -21.11
C ALA A 416 -26.95 11.71 -19.73
N ALA A 417 -27.15 10.38 -19.68
CA ALA A 417 -27.12 9.63 -18.44
C ALA A 417 -25.78 9.76 -17.70
N MET A 418 -25.82 10.06 -16.40
CA MET A 418 -24.60 10.16 -15.58
C MET A 418 -24.07 8.81 -15.09
N THR A 419 -24.70 7.72 -15.49
CA THR A 419 -24.34 6.32 -15.18
C THR A 419 -22.85 6.04 -15.31
N ASN A 420 -22.20 6.57 -16.35
CA ASN A 420 -20.77 6.45 -16.62
C ASN A 420 -19.94 7.73 -16.30
N LYS A 421 -20.55 8.80 -15.78
CA LYS A 421 -19.91 10.12 -15.59
C LYS A 421 -19.31 10.27 -14.19
N MET A 422 -18.36 9.40 -13.84
CA MET A 422 -17.80 9.31 -12.48
C MET A 422 -17.25 10.61 -11.90
N PHE A 423 -16.64 11.46 -12.71
CA PHE A 423 -16.10 12.75 -12.25
C PHE A 423 -17.19 13.79 -11.98
N VAL A 424 -18.31 13.74 -12.74
CA VAL A 424 -19.49 14.57 -12.47
C VAL A 424 -20.12 14.18 -11.15
N VAL A 425 -20.31 12.87 -10.90
CA VAL A 425 -20.86 12.36 -9.64
C VAL A 425 -19.92 12.63 -8.46
N MET A 426 -18.61 12.40 -8.62
CA MET A 426 -17.61 12.77 -7.59
C MET A 426 -17.65 14.27 -7.29
N GLY A 427 -17.70 15.12 -8.32
CA GLY A 427 -17.84 16.57 -8.19
C GLY A 427 -19.13 16.98 -7.50
N ALA A 428 -20.25 16.32 -7.80
CA ALA A 428 -21.55 16.54 -7.18
C ALA A 428 -21.50 16.23 -5.67
N ILE A 429 -20.88 15.12 -5.26
CA ILE A 429 -20.72 14.77 -3.84
C ILE A 429 -19.75 15.72 -3.11
N ILE A 430 -18.69 16.17 -3.78
CA ILE A 430 -17.77 17.19 -3.22
C ILE A 430 -18.51 18.52 -3.03
N ALA A 431 -19.28 18.97 -4.03
CA ALA A 431 -20.10 20.15 -3.94
C ALA A 431 -21.19 20.02 -2.86
N ALA A 432 -21.85 18.86 -2.77
CA ALA A 432 -22.82 18.54 -1.73
C ALA A 432 -22.23 18.65 -0.33
N LYS A 433 -21.01 18.14 -0.12
CA LYS A 433 -20.28 18.27 1.15
C LYS A 433 -20.05 19.74 1.52
N TYR A 434 -19.53 20.55 0.60
CA TYR A 434 -19.28 21.97 0.90
C TYR A 434 -20.58 22.76 1.11
N LEU A 435 -21.62 22.47 0.33
CA LEU A 435 -22.95 23.08 0.50
C LEU A 435 -23.58 22.68 1.83
N ASN A 436 -23.48 21.42 2.24
CA ASN A 436 -23.95 20.92 3.54
C ASN A 436 -23.28 21.64 4.71
N ASP A 437 -21.96 21.74 4.68
CA ASP A 437 -21.17 22.38 5.73
C ASP A 437 -21.49 23.89 5.80
N TRP A 438 -21.80 24.52 4.66
CA TRP A 438 -22.28 25.91 4.62
C TRP A 438 -23.71 26.06 5.13
N ILE A 439 -24.66 25.20 4.77
CA ILE A 439 -26.05 25.24 5.28
C ILE A 439 -26.06 25.16 6.82
N LYS A 440 -25.20 24.29 7.39
CA LYS A 440 -25.05 24.13 8.85
C LYS A 440 -24.63 25.41 9.59
N THR A 441 -24.01 26.41 8.95
CA THR A 441 -23.57 27.62 9.65
C THR A 441 -24.70 28.63 9.91
N TRP A 442 -25.85 28.49 9.24
CA TRP A 442 -26.93 29.48 9.29
C TRP A 442 -28.34 28.88 9.48
N ILE A 443 -28.55 27.58 9.26
CA ILE A 443 -29.87 26.97 9.40
C ILE A 443 -30.28 26.79 10.89
N PRO A 444 -31.50 27.18 11.30
CA PRO A 444 -31.98 26.89 12.65
C PRO A 444 -32.21 25.39 12.87
N ILE A 445 -31.86 24.89 14.06
CA ILE A 445 -31.97 23.46 14.47
C ILE A 445 -33.37 22.89 14.21
N SER A 446 -34.44 23.67 14.46
CA SER A 446 -35.83 23.28 14.23
C SER A 446 -36.19 23.01 12.76
N LEU A 447 -35.46 23.62 11.82
CA LEU A 447 -35.63 23.45 10.38
C LEU A 447 -34.62 22.45 9.79
N GLU A 448 -33.56 22.13 10.53
CA GLU A 448 -32.38 21.41 10.08
C GLU A 448 -32.66 19.94 9.68
N LEU A 449 -33.69 19.31 10.25
CA LEU A 449 -34.06 17.93 9.88
C LEU A 449 -34.73 17.87 8.50
N MET A 450 -35.56 18.86 8.16
CA MET A 450 -36.36 18.86 6.92
C MET A 450 -35.68 19.62 5.77
N PHE A 451 -35.20 20.85 6.03
CA PHE A 451 -34.75 21.74 4.98
C PHE A 451 -33.31 21.47 4.52
N ARG A 452 -32.40 21.00 5.38
CA ARG A 452 -31.00 20.75 4.99
C ARG A 452 -30.87 19.66 3.90
N PRO A 453 -31.48 18.45 4.03
CA PRO A 453 -31.47 17.48 2.94
C PRO A 453 -32.19 17.98 1.68
N PHE A 454 -33.33 18.67 1.86
CA PHE A 454 -34.11 19.25 0.75
C PHE A 454 -33.30 20.26 -0.07
N ILE A 455 -32.76 21.31 0.55
CA ILE A 455 -31.95 22.34 -0.12
C ILE A 455 -30.75 21.69 -0.81
N LEU A 456 -30.10 20.74 -0.15
CA LEU A 456 -28.92 20.07 -0.68
C LEU A 456 -29.25 19.27 -1.96
N VAL A 457 -30.32 18.47 -1.96
CA VAL A 457 -30.74 17.75 -3.19
C VAL A 457 -31.21 18.73 -4.26
N MET A 458 -32.02 19.73 -3.90
CA MET A 458 -32.59 20.73 -4.82
C MET A 458 -31.53 21.63 -5.49
N VAL A 459 -30.39 21.87 -4.86
CA VAL A 459 -29.28 22.61 -5.47
C VAL A 459 -28.35 21.67 -6.23
N ILE A 460 -27.89 20.58 -5.61
CA ILE A 460 -26.85 19.73 -6.18
C ILE A 460 -27.32 18.97 -7.42
N VAL A 461 -28.54 18.45 -7.44
CA VAL A 461 -29.01 17.68 -8.61
C VAL A 461 -29.10 18.56 -9.87
N PRO A 462 -29.78 19.73 -9.87
CA PRO A 462 -29.76 20.63 -11.03
C PRO A 462 -28.37 21.14 -11.37
N THR A 463 -27.56 21.57 -10.39
CA THR A 463 -26.17 21.99 -10.65
C THR A 463 -25.33 20.90 -11.32
N SER A 464 -25.58 19.63 -11.00
CA SER A 464 -24.90 18.51 -11.65
C SER A 464 -25.29 18.38 -13.12
N PHE A 465 -26.58 18.49 -13.44
CA PHE A 465 -27.09 18.38 -14.81
C PHE A 465 -26.76 19.58 -15.70
N PHE A 466 -26.88 20.81 -15.18
CA PHE A 466 -26.78 22.04 -15.98
C PHE A 466 -25.41 22.71 -15.92
N ILE A 467 -24.52 22.33 -14.99
CA ILE A 467 -23.18 22.94 -14.84
C ILE A 467 -22.07 21.87 -14.89
N LEU A 468 -22.08 20.90 -13.97
CA LEU A 468 -20.97 19.93 -13.88
C LEU A 468 -20.89 19.01 -15.12
N LEU A 469 -22.04 18.53 -15.62
CA LEU A 469 -22.09 17.67 -16.80
C LEU A 469 -21.66 18.40 -18.09
N PRO A 470 -22.15 19.61 -18.44
CA PRO A 470 -21.63 20.37 -19.58
C PRO A 470 -20.13 20.66 -19.52
N ILE A 471 -19.59 21.06 -18.36
CA ILE A 471 -18.14 21.28 -18.18
C ILE A 471 -17.36 19.98 -18.45
N TRP A 472 -17.87 18.85 -17.94
CA TRP A 472 -17.23 17.55 -18.13
C TRP A 472 -17.30 17.07 -19.59
N ASN A 473 -18.44 17.24 -20.26
CA ASN A 473 -18.62 16.92 -21.67
C ASN A 473 -17.62 17.70 -22.55
N VAL A 474 -17.35 18.99 -22.26
CA VAL A 474 -16.31 19.75 -22.99
C VAL A 474 -14.92 19.14 -22.80
N ILE A 475 -14.57 18.69 -21.58
CA ILE A 475 -13.27 18.02 -21.32
C ILE A 475 -13.18 16.70 -22.10
N GLU A 476 -14.25 15.90 -22.11
CA GLU A 476 -14.33 14.65 -22.87
C GLU A 476 -14.25 14.90 -24.38
N THR A 477 -14.96 15.90 -24.91
CA THR A 477 -14.90 16.29 -26.33
C THR A 477 -13.50 16.75 -26.74
N LEU A 478 -12.82 17.58 -25.94
CA LEU A 478 -11.46 18.03 -26.23
C LEU A 478 -10.44 16.88 -26.18
N ALA A 479 -10.53 16.01 -25.17
CA ALA A 479 -9.73 14.79 -25.11
C ALA A 479 -10.04 13.88 -26.32
N GLY A 480 -11.30 13.77 -26.70
CA GLY A 480 -11.76 12.95 -27.81
C GLY A 480 -11.25 13.44 -29.17
N THR A 481 -11.34 14.75 -29.39
CA THR A 481 -10.81 15.47 -30.55
C THR A 481 -9.30 15.21 -30.71
N LEU A 482 -8.54 15.33 -29.63
CA LEU A 482 -7.10 15.08 -29.63
C LEU A 482 -6.78 13.63 -30.01
N MET A 483 -7.51 12.65 -29.45
CA MET A 483 -7.29 11.24 -29.76
C MET A 483 -7.72 10.89 -31.19
N TYR A 484 -8.78 11.49 -31.73
CA TYR A 484 -9.19 11.32 -33.13
C TYR A 484 -8.05 11.69 -34.09
N TRP A 485 -7.43 12.85 -33.90
CA TRP A 485 -6.27 13.27 -34.70
C TRP A 485 -5.05 12.35 -34.50
N ILE A 486 -4.81 11.89 -33.26
CA ILE A 486 -3.77 10.89 -32.99
C ILE A 486 -4.02 9.61 -33.80
N GLY A 487 -5.25 9.10 -33.87
CA GLY A 487 -5.61 7.89 -34.61
C GLY A 487 -5.38 7.95 -36.11
N GLN A 488 -5.41 9.14 -36.72
CA GLN A 488 -5.13 9.32 -38.14
C GLN A 488 -3.62 9.21 -38.47
N ALA A 489 -2.73 9.12 -37.48
CA ALA A 489 -1.31 8.95 -37.73
C ALA A 489 -1.02 7.60 -38.44
N PRO A 490 -0.24 7.60 -39.53
CA PRO A 490 -0.05 6.43 -40.40
C PRO A 490 0.68 5.27 -39.70
N LEU A 491 0.66 4.10 -40.35
CA LEU A 491 1.33 2.87 -39.88
C LEU A 491 0.84 2.36 -38.50
N GLY A 492 -0.34 2.80 -38.05
CA GLY A 492 -0.89 2.44 -36.74
C GLY A 492 -0.19 3.11 -35.55
N ILE A 493 0.77 4.01 -35.78
CA ILE A 493 1.51 4.72 -34.73
C ILE A 493 0.56 5.50 -33.81
N GLY A 494 -0.55 6.02 -34.36
CA GLY A 494 -1.61 6.69 -33.62
C GLY A 494 -2.28 5.81 -32.56
N VAL A 495 -2.82 4.67 -33.01
CA VAL A 495 -3.45 3.67 -32.13
C VAL A 495 -2.41 3.07 -31.16
N GLY A 496 -1.17 2.88 -31.61
CA GLY A 496 -0.04 2.56 -30.73
C GLY A 496 0.16 3.58 -29.60
N PHE A 497 0.19 4.88 -29.91
CA PHE A 497 0.32 5.93 -28.89
C PHE A 497 -0.82 5.91 -27.88
N TYR A 498 -2.07 5.79 -28.37
CA TYR A 498 -3.26 5.68 -27.54
C TYR A 498 -3.21 4.46 -26.58
N ILE A 499 -2.77 3.29 -27.06
CA ILE A 499 -2.64 2.07 -26.25
C ILE A 499 -1.43 2.16 -25.30
N GLY A 500 -0.34 2.80 -25.72
CA GLY A 500 0.85 3.04 -24.91
C GLY A 500 0.59 3.97 -23.72
N ILE A 501 -0.22 5.03 -23.90
CA ILE A 501 -0.60 5.94 -22.82
C ILE A 501 -1.75 5.41 -21.95
N TRP A 502 -2.49 4.38 -22.39
CA TRP A 502 -3.65 3.83 -21.69
C TRP A 502 -3.42 3.57 -20.21
N GLN A 503 -2.33 2.86 -19.87
CA GLN A 503 -2.03 2.46 -18.49
C GLN A 503 -1.56 3.65 -17.63
N VAL A 504 -1.04 4.71 -18.26
CA VAL A 504 -0.81 6.00 -17.60
C VAL A 504 -2.15 6.70 -17.32
N ALA A 505 -3.09 6.65 -18.28
CA ALA A 505 -4.45 7.16 -18.10
C ALA A 505 -5.29 6.36 -17.07
N VAL A 506 -4.97 5.08 -16.84
CA VAL A 506 -5.49 4.27 -15.71
C VAL A 506 -5.00 4.84 -14.38
N ILE A 507 -3.70 5.11 -14.24
CA ILE A 507 -3.11 5.72 -13.02
C ILE A 507 -3.75 7.08 -12.68
N PHE A 508 -4.14 7.87 -13.68
CA PHE A 508 -4.77 9.18 -13.49
C PHE A 508 -6.31 9.17 -13.55
N GLY A 509 -6.96 8.02 -13.78
CA GLY A 509 -8.42 7.92 -13.91
C GLY A 509 -9.02 8.45 -15.21
N ILE A 510 -8.24 9.15 -16.04
CA ILE A 510 -8.70 9.82 -17.26
C ILE A 510 -8.98 8.85 -18.44
N HIS A 511 -8.59 7.57 -18.32
CA HIS A 511 -8.84 6.53 -19.33
C HIS A 511 -10.32 6.35 -19.69
N MET A 512 -11.25 6.66 -18.77
CA MET A 512 -12.69 6.61 -19.05
C MET A 512 -13.12 7.65 -20.11
N GLY A 513 -12.44 8.81 -20.17
CA GLY A 513 -12.61 9.77 -21.27
C GLY A 513 -12.01 9.26 -22.59
N LEU A 514 -10.96 8.42 -22.54
CA LEU A 514 -10.41 7.76 -23.72
C LEU A 514 -11.35 6.68 -24.27
N ILE A 515 -12.11 5.96 -23.42
CA ILE A 515 -13.13 4.99 -23.87
C ILE A 515 -14.13 5.64 -24.85
N ILE A 516 -14.50 6.92 -24.65
CA ILE A 516 -15.46 7.63 -25.51
C ILE A 516 -14.94 7.71 -26.95
N VAL A 517 -13.63 7.87 -27.16
CA VAL A 517 -13.00 7.82 -28.49
C VAL A 517 -13.22 6.46 -29.12
N GLY A 518 -12.97 5.40 -28.35
CA GLY A 518 -13.18 4.03 -28.77
C GLY A 518 -14.64 3.74 -29.11
N ILE A 519 -15.60 4.25 -28.34
CA ILE A 519 -17.03 4.11 -28.61
C ILE A 519 -17.43 4.86 -29.89
N LEU A 520 -16.99 6.12 -30.06
CA LEU A 520 -17.31 6.92 -31.23
C LEU A 520 -16.72 6.31 -32.51
N ASP A 521 -15.47 5.85 -32.47
CA ASP A 521 -14.81 5.11 -33.55
C ASP A 521 -15.51 3.77 -33.85
N ASN A 522 -15.91 3.02 -32.81
CA ASN A 522 -16.67 1.79 -32.98
C ASN A 522 -18.03 2.03 -33.66
N ILE A 523 -18.77 3.07 -33.26
CA ILE A 523 -20.03 3.48 -33.90
C ILE A 523 -19.82 3.91 -35.35
N GLN A 524 -18.83 4.78 -35.61
CA GLN A 524 -18.51 5.27 -36.96
C GLN A 524 -18.08 4.13 -37.91
N ARG A 525 -17.51 3.05 -37.37
CA ARG A 525 -17.11 1.84 -38.10
C ARG A 525 -18.13 0.70 -38.01
N GLY A 526 -19.40 0.99 -37.72
CA GLY A 526 -20.48 -0.02 -37.72
C GLY A 526 -20.26 -1.20 -36.76
N GLY A 527 -19.58 -0.96 -35.64
CA GLY A 527 -19.23 -1.96 -34.63
C GLY A 527 -17.80 -2.48 -34.69
N ALA A 528 -16.96 -2.03 -35.62
CA ALA A 528 -15.58 -2.51 -35.83
C ALA A 528 -14.52 -1.47 -35.43
N GLY A 529 -14.38 -1.19 -34.12
CA GLY A 529 -13.53 -0.11 -33.61
C GLY A 529 -12.04 -0.47 -33.48
N ILE A 530 -11.15 0.39 -33.97
CA ILE A 530 -9.68 0.25 -33.86
C ILE A 530 -9.14 0.76 -32.52
N PHE A 531 -9.79 1.76 -31.90
CA PHE A 531 -9.38 2.29 -30.60
C PHE A 531 -9.87 1.45 -29.40
N MET A 532 -10.79 0.51 -29.63
CA MET A 532 -11.35 -0.35 -28.58
C MET A 532 -10.45 -1.56 -28.24
N ILE A 533 -9.26 -1.65 -28.84
CA ILE A 533 -8.28 -2.73 -28.62
C ILE A 533 -7.36 -2.49 -27.39
N MET A 534 -7.78 -1.61 -26.49
CA MET A 534 -7.06 -1.15 -25.29
C MET A 534 -6.54 -2.26 -24.35
N GLY A 535 -7.13 -3.45 -24.38
CA GLY A 535 -6.72 -4.63 -23.59
C GLY A 535 -5.27 -5.07 -23.84
N ILE A 536 -4.73 -4.80 -25.04
CA ILE A 536 -3.31 -4.96 -25.38
C ILE A 536 -2.38 -4.29 -24.34
N SER A 537 -2.79 -3.16 -23.78
CA SER A 537 -2.02 -2.44 -22.75
C SER A 537 -1.98 -3.17 -21.40
N VAL A 538 -3.01 -3.95 -21.07
CA VAL A 538 -3.06 -4.81 -19.87
C VAL A 538 -2.02 -5.91 -20.00
N TRP A 539 -2.04 -6.64 -21.13
CA TRP A 539 -1.09 -7.73 -21.42
C TRP A 539 0.36 -7.25 -21.41
N ALA A 540 0.62 -6.02 -21.86
CA ALA A 540 1.94 -5.40 -21.75
C ALA A 540 2.40 -5.14 -20.30
N GLN A 541 1.50 -4.71 -19.40
CA GLN A 541 1.83 -4.52 -17.97
C GLN A 541 1.99 -5.85 -17.22
N VAL A 542 1.19 -6.87 -17.59
CA VAL A 542 1.36 -8.26 -17.12
C VAL A 542 2.73 -8.79 -17.57
N GLY A 543 3.11 -8.59 -18.83
CA GLY A 543 4.45 -8.91 -19.33
C GLY A 543 5.55 -8.19 -18.55
N ALA A 544 5.41 -6.88 -18.31
CA ALA A 544 6.38 -6.13 -17.54
C ALA A 544 6.54 -6.65 -16.10
N LEU A 545 5.44 -7.09 -15.47
CA LEU A 545 5.45 -7.76 -14.17
C LEU A 545 6.15 -9.13 -14.23
N ILE A 546 5.92 -9.94 -15.26
CA ILE A 546 6.63 -11.21 -15.50
C ILE A 546 8.14 -10.95 -15.63
N GLY A 547 8.55 -9.89 -16.32
CA GLY A 547 9.96 -9.48 -16.36
C GLY A 547 10.55 -9.19 -14.97
N VAL A 548 9.80 -8.53 -14.07
CA VAL A 548 10.21 -8.34 -12.67
C VAL A 548 10.34 -9.68 -11.93
N ILE A 549 9.37 -10.59 -12.09
CA ILE A 549 9.38 -11.94 -11.48
C ILE A 549 10.62 -12.75 -11.90
N LEU A 550 11.06 -12.60 -13.15
CA LEU A 550 12.21 -13.30 -13.71
C LEU A 550 13.55 -12.69 -13.25
N VAL A 551 13.69 -11.36 -13.20
CA VAL A 551 14.93 -10.70 -12.73
C VAL A 551 15.09 -10.77 -11.21
N THR A 552 14.01 -10.54 -10.45
CA THR A 552 14.14 -10.31 -9.01
C THR A 552 14.62 -11.55 -8.24
N GLN A 553 15.60 -11.32 -7.37
CA GLN A 553 16.13 -12.30 -6.43
C GLN A 553 15.54 -12.13 -5.01
N ASN A 554 14.74 -11.08 -4.78
CA ASN A 554 14.02 -10.88 -3.54
C ASN A 554 12.80 -11.81 -3.53
N SER A 555 12.84 -12.87 -2.72
CA SER A 555 11.77 -13.88 -2.61
C SER A 555 10.41 -13.29 -2.25
N LYS A 556 10.38 -12.22 -1.45
CA LYS A 556 9.16 -11.53 -1.02
C LYS A 556 8.54 -10.74 -2.17
N LEU A 557 9.34 -9.90 -2.84
CA LEU A 557 8.87 -9.20 -4.05
C LEU A 557 8.43 -10.19 -5.14
N LYS A 558 9.14 -11.32 -5.29
CA LYS A 558 8.76 -12.39 -6.22
C LYS A 558 7.42 -13.04 -5.83
N LYS A 559 7.21 -13.35 -4.55
CA LYS A 559 5.93 -13.86 -4.03
C LYS A 559 4.82 -12.86 -4.34
N ASP A 560 4.96 -11.61 -3.92
CA ASP A 560 3.95 -10.55 -4.09
C ASP A 560 3.59 -10.36 -5.58
N ALA A 561 4.60 -10.31 -6.45
CA ALA A 561 4.42 -10.19 -7.90
C ALA A 561 3.62 -11.35 -8.52
N ILE A 562 3.94 -12.60 -8.14
CA ILE A 562 3.23 -13.78 -8.64
C ILE A 562 1.74 -13.75 -8.24
N HIS A 563 1.42 -13.28 -7.03
CA HIS A 563 0.03 -13.19 -6.56
C HIS A 563 -0.80 -12.10 -7.28
N MET A 564 -0.15 -11.15 -7.97
CA MET A 564 -0.85 -10.12 -8.76
C MET A 564 -1.19 -10.58 -10.19
N LEU A 565 -0.55 -11.65 -10.70
CA LEU A 565 -0.79 -12.15 -12.07
C LEU A 565 -2.26 -12.51 -12.35
N PRO A 566 -2.99 -13.23 -11.47
CA PRO A 566 -4.38 -13.61 -11.76
C PRO A 566 -5.31 -12.41 -11.98
N ALA A 567 -5.11 -11.32 -11.23
CA ALA A 567 -5.87 -10.09 -11.43
C ALA A 567 -5.59 -9.45 -12.80
N GLY A 568 -4.31 -9.39 -13.19
CA GLY A 568 -3.90 -8.88 -14.50
C GLY A 568 -4.48 -9.68 -15.67
N CYS A 569 -4.48 -11.02 -15.57
CA CYS A 569 -5.11 -11.89 -16.57
C CYS A 569 -6.63 -11.69 -16.71
N LEU A 570 -7.29 -11.13 -15.69
CA LEU A 570 -8.71 -10.78 -15.67
C LEU A 570 -8.97 -9.31 -16.10
N GLY A 571 -7.96 -8.60 -16.61
CA GLY A 571 -8.09 -7.21 -17.05
C GLY A 571 -7.73 -6.16 -15.97
N ILE A 572 -7.53 -6.59 -14.72
CA ILE A 572 -7.42 -5.71 -13.55
C ILE A 572 -5.94 -5.39 -13.31
N THR A 573 -5.53 -4.18 -13.67
CA THR A 573 -4.11 -3.77 -13.68
C THR A 573 -3.69 -3.00 -12.44
N GLU A 574 -4.63 -2.46 -11.68
CA GLU A 574 -4.40 -1.61 -10.52
C GLU A 574 -3.47 -2.26 -9.46
N PRO A 575 -3.61 -3.55 -9.09
CA PRO A 575 -2.67 -4.20 -8.17
C PRO A 575 -1.23 -4.22 -8.72
N ILE A 576 -1.08 -4.44 -10.04
CA ILE A 576 0.22 -4.51 -10.72
C ILE A 576 0.85 -3.12 -10.81
N LEU A 577 0.07 -2.13 -11.27
CA LEU A 577 0.48 -0.74 -11.43
C LEU A 577 0.91 -0.15 -10.08
N TYR A 578 0.00 -0.11 -9.09
CA TYR A 578 0.27 0.53 -7.81
C TYR A 578 1.18 -0.29 -6.90
N GLY A 579 1.17 -1.62 -7.00
CA GLY A 579 2.00 -2.50 -6.20
C GLY A 579 3.46 -2.54 -6.63
N ILE A 580 3.74 -2.63 -7.94
CA ILE A 580 5.10 -2.91 -8.44
C ILE A 580 5.51 -1.98 -9.58
N ASN A 581 4.73 -1.89 -10.66
CA ASN A 581 5.21 -1.29 -11.90
C ASN A 581 5.45 0.22 -11.78
N LEU A 582 4.56 0.97 -11.10
CA LEU A 582 4.71 2.39 -10.82
C LEU A 582 5.76 2.68 -9.73
N PRO A 583 5.78 2.03 -8.54
CA PRO A 583 6.84 2.21 -7.55
C PRO A 583 8.25 1.98 -8.11
N LYS A 584 8.45 0.91 -8.88
CA LYS A 584 9.74 0.59 -9.53
C LYS A 584 10.01 1.41 -10.79
N LYS A 585 8.99 2.11 -11.34
CA LYS A 585 8.98 3.02 -12.51
C LYS A 585 9.35 2.40 -13.86
N ARG A 586 10.46 1.66 -13.91
CA ARG A 586 10.97 1.05 -15.14
C ARG A 586 10.03 -0.03 -15.71
N PRO A 587 9.41 -0.92 -14.91
CA PRO A 587 8.46 -1.89 -15.46
C PRO A 587 7.22 -1.20 -16.06
N LEU A 588 6.71 -0.13 -15.45
CA LEU A 588 5.63 0.68 -16.05
C LEU A 588 6.02 1.19 -17.45
N ILE A 589 7.23 1.75 -17.59
CA ILE A 589 7.76 2.24 -18.87
C ILE A 589 7.91 1.10 -19.89
N ALA A 590 8.48 -0.05 -19.48
CA ALA A 590 8.57 -1.24 -20.33
C ALA A 590 7.21 -1.67 -20.85
N GLY A 591 6.20 -1.73 -19.99
CA GLY A 591 4.82 -2.04 -20.37
C GLY A 591 4.21 -0.98 -21.29
N CYS A 592 4.46 0.32 -21.09
CA CYS A 592 3.93 1.36 -21.98
C CYS A 592 4.56 1.30 -23.39
N ILE A 593 5.87 1.01 -23.50
CA ILE A 593 6.56 0.85 -24.79
C ILE A 593 6.10 -0.44 -25.49
N ALA A 594 5.94 -1.54 -24.77
CA ALA A 594 5.40 -2.78 -25.32
C ALA A 594 3.94 -2.63 -25.79
N ALA A 595 3.11 -1.94 -25.01
CA ALA A 595 1.74 -1.58 -25.36
C ALA A 595 1.68 -0.71 -26.63
N PHE A 596 2.61 0.24 -26.78
CA PHE A 596 2.74 1.04 -28.00
C PHE A 596 3.04 0.19 -29.23
N ILE A 597 4.05 -0.67 -29.17
CA ILE A 597 4.47 -1.49 -30.32
C ILE A 597 3.38 -2.51 -30.70
N ALA A 598 2.83 -3.21 -29.71
CA ALA A 598 1.78 -4.20 -29.95
C ALA A 598 0.46 -3.55 -30.42
N GLY A 599 0.14 -2.36 -29.92
CA GLY A 599 -1.01 -1.58 -30.35
C GLY A 599 -0.89 -1.09 -31.80
N ALA A 600 0.30 -0.58 -32.18
CA ALA A 600 0.59 -0.21 -33.56
C ALA A 600 0.53 -1.42 -34.50
N TYR A 601 1.07 -2.57 -34.07
CA TYR A 601 0.95 -3.84 -34.80
C TYR A 601 -0.52 -4.21 -35.05
N CYS A 602 -1.36 -4.25 -34.02
CA CYS A 602 -2.76 -4.64 -34.17
C CYS A 602 -3.52 -3.76 -35.18
N ASN A 603 -3.31 -2.43 -35.12
CA ASN A 603 -3.92 -1.53 -36.11
C ASN A 603 -3.34 -1.73 -37.52
N ALA A 604 -2.03 -1.93 -37.65
CA ALA A 604 -1.37 -2.15 -38.94
C ALA A 604 -1.83 -3.44 -39.64
N VAL A 605 -2.27 -4.46 -38.89
CA VAL A 605 -2.87 -5.69 -39.44
C VAL A 605 -4.40 -5.69 -39.47
N GLY A 606 -5.05 -4.55 -39.19
CA GLY A 606 -6.52 -4.37 -39.33
C GLY A 606 -7.37 -4.94 -38.20
N VAL A 607 -6.79 -5.24 -37.03
CA VAL A 607 -7.55 -5.78 -35.88
C VAL A 607 -8.50 -4.73 -35.31
N THR A 608 -9.76 -5.13 -35.15
CA THR A 608 -10.86 -4.31 -34.63
C THR A 608 -11.57 -5.04 -33.49
N ALA A 609 -11.99 -4.30 -32.46
CA ALA A 609 -12.90 -4.83 -31.44
C ALA A 609 -14.32 -4.84 -31.98
N ARG A 610 -15.06 -5.92 -31.70
CA ARG A 610 -16.36 -6.21 -32.35
C ARG A 610 -17.51 -6.42 -31.37
N ALA A 611 -17.28 -7.18 -30.29
CA ALA A 611 -18.23 -7.35 -29.21
C ALA A 611 -17.57 -7.16 -27.82
N GLY A 612 -18.35 -6.75 -26.83
CA GLY A 612 -17.88 -6.46 -25.46
C GLY A 612 -18.07 -7.63 -24.48
N THR A 613 -17.16 -8.60 -24.51
CA THR A 613 -17.28 -9.88 -23.77
C THR A 613 -16.59 -9.92 -22.40
N GLY A 614 -16.22 -8.76 -21.84
CA GLY A 614 -15.44 -8.64 -20.60
C GLY A 614 -14.02 -8.12 -20.86
N PHE A 615 -13.13 -8.29 -19.88
CA PHE A 615 -11.76 -7.77 -19.91
C PHE A 615 -10.72 -8.89 -19.75
N GLY A 616 -9.47 -8.64 -20.16
CA GLY A 616 -8.37 -9.59 -20.03
C GLY A 616 -8.62 -10.83 -20.88
N VAL A 617 -8.42 -12.03 -20.34
CA VAL A 617 -8.59 -13.30 -21.10
C VAL A 617 -9.99 -13.45 -21.74
N PHE A 618 -11.02 -12.83 -21.15
CA PHE A 618 -12.39 -12.89 -21.66
C PHE A 618 -12.67 -11.92 -22.80
N GLU A 619 -11.84 -10.88 -22.98
CA GLU A 619 -11.98 -9.92 -24.07
C GLU A 619 -11.73 -10.59 -25.43
N PHE A 620 -10.88 -11.64 -25.48
CA PHE A 620 -10.53 -12.38 -26.69
C PHE A 620 -11.75 -12.89 -27.46
N ILE A 621 -12.78 -13.32 -26.72
CA ILE A 621 -14.04 -13.84 -27.27
C ILE A 621 -14.68 -12.82 -28.21
N GLY A 622 -14.74 -11.56 -27.78
CA GLY A 622 -15.30 -10.43 -28.53
C GLY A 622 -14.54 -10.03 -29.79
N PHE A 623 -13.31 -10.54 -29.98
CA PHE A 623 -12.55 -10.40 -31.23
C PHE A 623 -12.85 -11.51 -32.25
N PHE A 624 -13.45 -12.62 -31.82
CA PHE A 624 -13.99 -13.68 -32.70
C PHE A 624 -15.47 -13.50 -33.05
N SER A 625 -16.15 -12.50 -32.48
CA SER A 625 -17.54 -12.17 -32.81
C SER A 625 -17.66 -11.39 -34.13
N SER A 626 -18.87 -11.29 -34.66
CA SER A 626 -19.20 -10.31 -35.72
C SER A 626 -19.37 -8.91 -35.12
N PRO A 627 -19.22 -7.82 -35.90
CA PRO A 627 -19.49 -6.45 -35.43
C PRO A 627 -20.93 -6.30 -34.91
N THR A 628 -21.09 -5.76 -33.70
CA THR A 628 -22.39 -5.72 -32.98
C THR A 628 -23.41 -4.73 -33.54
N MET A 629 -23.01 -3.81 -34.43
CA MET A 629 -23.90 -2.83 -35.07
C MET A 629 -24.21 -3.15 -36.54
N GLY A 630 -23.98 -4.39 -36.98
CA GLY A 630 -24.31 -4.84 -38.33
C GLY A 630 -23.38 -4.34 -39.45
N GLY A 631 -22.30 -3.64 -39.11
CA GLY A 631 -21.27 -3.24 -40.07
C GLY A 631 -20.39 -4.40 -40.53
N THR A 632 -19.70 -4.19 -41.65
CA THR A 632 -18.71 -5.12 -42.20
C THR A 632 -17.31 -4.75 -41.75
N ALA A 633 -16.52 -5.74 -41.31
CA ALA A 633 -15.10 -5.56 -40.97
C ALA A 633 -14.22 -6.26 -42.02
N ASP A 634 -13.06 -5.67 -42.34
CA ASP A 634 -12.17 -6.13 -43.41
C ASP A 634 -11.61 -7.55 -43.19
N LEU A 635 -11.44 -7.95 -41.92
CA LEU A 635 -10.96 -9.27 -41.52
C LEU A 635 -12.11 -10.24 -41.25
N SER A 636 -11.91 -11.52 -41.57
CA SER A 636 -12.79 -12.58 -41.06
C SER A 636 -12.76 -12.63 -39.52
N ASN A 637 -13.85 -13.12 -38.91
CA ASN A 637 -13.97 -13.27 -37.45
C ASN A 637 -12.79 -14.09 -36.86
N ILE A 638 -12.41 -15.18 -37.51
CA ILE A 638 -11.32 -16.05 -37.06
C ILE A 638 -9.96 -15.34 -37.20
N THR A 639 -9.73 -14.67 -38.34
CA THR A 639 -8.49 -13.92 -38.60
C THR A 639 -8.30 -12.79 -37.59
N ASN A 640 -9.35 -12.04 -37.28
CA ASN A 640 -9.33 -10.93 -36.33
C ASN A 640 -9.00 -11.40 -34.90
N GLY A 641 -9.65 -12.47 -34.43
CA GLY A 641 -9.37 -13.05 -33.11
C GLY A 641 -7.93 -13.59 -32.99
N ILE A 642 -7.42 -14.28 -34.01
CA ILE A 642 -6.04 -14.80 -34.03
C ILE A 642 -5.01 -13.65 -34.04
N LEU A 643 -5.25 -12.59 -34.83
CA LEU A 643 -4.35 -11.43 -34.88
C LEU A 643 -4.40 -10.61 -33.57
N TYR A 644 -5.55 -10.52 -32.89
CA TYR A 644 -5.63 -9.93 -31.55
C TYR A 644 -4.84 -10.74 -30.52
N ILE A 645 -4.99 -12.08 -30.50
CA ILE A 645 -4.19 -12.96 -29.63
C ILE A 645 -2.69 -12.80 -29.92
N THR A 646 -2.31 -12.72 -31.20
CA THR A 646 -0.92 -12.46 -31.60
C THR A 646 -0.42 -11.12 -31.06
N GLY A 647 -1.25 -10.08 -31.11
CA GLY A 647 -0.97 -8.77 -30.51
C GLY A 647 -0.82 -8.82 -28.98
N ALA A 648 -1.70 -9.54 -28.28
CA ALA A 648 -1.63 -9.71 -26.84
C ALA A 648 -0.38 -10.50 -26.41
N ALA A 649 -0.03 -11.55 -27.17
CA ALA A 649 1.22 -12.30 -26.97
C ALA A 649 2.46 -11.44 -27.25
N LEU A 650 2.44 -10.61 -28.30
CA LEU A 650 3.49 -9.64 -28.60
C LEU A 650 3.64 -8.60 -27.47
N ALA A 651 2.53 -8.09 -26.93
CA ALA A 651 2.51 -7.16 -25.81
C ALA A 651 3.12 -7.76 -24.54
N LEU A 652 2.70 -8.97 -24.17
CA LEU A 652 3.23 -9.71 -23.02
C LEU A 652 4.71 -10.04 -23.21
N GLY A 653 5.10 -10.51 -24.40
CA GLY A 653 6.48 -10.84 -24.75
C GLY A 653 7.40 -9.63 -24.70
N LEU A 654 7.06 -8.54 -25.39
CA LEU A 654 7.82 -7.28 -25.39
C LEU A 654 7.85 -6.65 -23.99
N GLY A 655 6.73 -6.66 -23.25
CA GLY A 655 6.67 -6.15 -21.88
C GLY A 655 7.64 -6.91 -20.97
N THR A 656 7.69 -8.25 -21.12
CA THR A 656 8.64 -9.11 -20.43
C THR A 656 10.07 -8.78 -20.83
N ILE A 657 10.38 -8.76 -22.13
CA ILE A 657 11.74 -8.52 -22.67
C ILE A 657 12.26 -7.14 -22.27
N PHE A 658 11.48 -6.08 -22.46
CA PHE A 658 11.90 -4.73 -22.08
C PHE A 658 12.09 -4.65 -20.56
N SER A 659 11.19 -5.22 -19.76
CA SER A 659 11.34 -5.25 -18.30
C SER A 659 12.59 -6.05 -17.87
N LEU A 660 12.88 -7.21 -18.47
CA LEU A 660 14.14 -7.95 -18.27
C LEU A 660 15.38 -7.10 -18.57
N LEU A 661 15.35 -6.29 -19.64
CA LEU A 661 16.47 -5.46 -20.07
C LEU A 661 16.67 -4.20 -19.22
N ILE A 662 15.60 -3.57 -18.74
CA ILE A 662 15.68 -2.27 -18.06
C ILE A 662 15.44 -2.33 -16.55
N TYR A 663 14.81 -3.38 -16.01
CA TYR A 663 14.57 -3.49 -14.58
C TYR A 663 15.88 -3.71 -13.81
N ILE A 664 16.05 -2.96 -12.74
CA ILE A 664 17.19 -3.06 -11.83
C ILE A 664 16.61 -2.99 -10.41
N GLU A 665 16.84 -4.04 -9.62
CA GLU A 665 16.28 -4.19 -8.27
C GLU A 665 16.68 -3.04 -7.33
N ARG A 666 17.99 -2.76 -7.31
CA ARG A 666 18.66 -1.62 -6.67
C ARG A 666 19.81 -1.14 -7.57
N PRO A 667 20.16 0.16 -7.61
CA PRO A 667 21.41 0.57 -8.24
C PRO A 667 22.57 -0.10 -7.49
N ASN A 668 23.57 -0.58 -8.23
CA ASN A 668 24.85 -0.97 -7.62
C ASN A 668 25.68 0.28 -7.30
N GLU A 669 26.64 0.10 -6.40
CA GLU A 669 27.44 1.16 -5.78
C GLU A 669 28.19 1.96 -6.85
N LYS A 670 28.76 1.29 -7.86
CA LYS A 670 29.41 1.97 -8.99
C LYS A 670 28.45 2.82 -9.82
N SER A 671 27.24 2.32 -10.10
CA SER A 671 26.24 3.06 -10.87
C SER A 671 25.67 4.24 -10.07
N ALA A 672 25.52 4.07 -8.76
CA ALA A 672 25.10 5.08 -7.81
C ALA A 672 26.14 6.21 -7.71
N VAL A 673 27.38 5.89 -7.30
CA VAL A 673 28.52 6.82 -7.23
C VAL A 673 28.75 7.53 -8.57
N SER A 674 28.67 6.82 -9.70
CA SER A 674 28.86 7.44 -11.03
C SER A 674 27.75 8.44 -11.39
N LYS A 675 26.52 8.18 -10.96
CA LYS A 675 25.38 9.10 -11.16
C LYS A 675 25.53 10.35 -10.30
N SER A 676 26.02 10.22 -9.07
CA SER A 676 26.30 11.34 -8.17
C SER A 676 27.51 12.15 -8.62
N ALA A 677 28.58 11.52 -9.11
CA ALA A 677 29.71 12.18 -9.74
C ALA A 677 29.31 12.99 -10.99
N ASN A 678 28.38 12.47 -11.80
CA ASN A 678 27.79 13.24 -12.90
C ASN A 678 26.88 14.39 -12.43
N ALA A 679 26.27 14.31 -11.25
CA ALA A 679 25.49 15.39 -10.67
C ALA A 679 26.41 16.48 -10.08
N LEU A 680 27.48 16.09 -9.38
CA LEU A 680 28.53 16.97 -8.87
C LEU A 680 29.21 17.78 -9.98
N LEU A 681 29.59 17.12 -11.10
CA LEU A 681 30.11 17.79 -12.29
C LEU A 681 29.18 18.89 -12.82
N LYS A 682 27.87 18.62 -12.86
CA LYS A 682 26.87 19.59 -13.33
C LYS A 682 26.65 20.71 -12.31
N PHE A 683 26.69 20.39 -11.02
CA PHE A 683 26.55 21.37 -9.95
C PHE A 683 27.72 22.37 -9.96
N ILE A 684 28.96 21.87 -9.98
CA ILE A 684 30.17 22.70 -10.00
C ILE A 684 30.19 23.62 -11.22
N LYS A 685 29.92 23.08 -12.43
CA LYS A 685 29.81 23.86 -13.68
C LYS A 685 28.72 24.94 -13.69
N VAL A 686 27.68 24.80 -12.87
CA VAL A 686 26.59 25.80 -12.77
C VAL A 686 26.92 26.83 -11.69
N LYS A 687 27.54 26.40 -10.58
CA LYS A 687 27.94 27.27 -9.48
C LYS A 687 29.07 28.21 -9.92
N ASN A 688 30.14 27.67 -10.50
CA ASN A 688 31.36 28.39 -10.84
C ASN A 688 31.42 28.65 -12.35
N ASP A 689 31.84 29.85 -12.75
CA ASP A 689 32.05 30.18 -14.17
C ASP A 689 33.48 29.76 -14.56
N LEU A 690 33.62 28.48 -14.93
CA LEU A 690 34.88 27.83 -15.24
C LEU A 690 35.31 28.00 -16.72
N SER A 691 36.60 28.08 -16.95
CA SER A 691 37.24 27.97 -18.28
C SER A 691 37.15 26.55 -18.86
N GLU A 692 37.41 26.39 -20.16
CA GLU A 692 37.44 25.06 -20.80
C GLU A 692 38.55 24.15 -20.25
N GLU A 693 39.68 24.71 -19.81
CA GLU A 693 40.77 23.95 -19.18
C GLU A 693 40.36 23.40 -17.81
N GLU A 694 39.83 24.25 -16.92
CA GLU A 694 39.28 23.83 -15.62
C GLU A 694 38.14 22.81 -15.80
N ILE A 695 37.28 23.00 -16.81
CA ILE A 695 36.23 22.04 -17.17
C ILE A 695 36.81 20.68 -17.57
N GLN A 696 37.99 20.63 -18.20
CA GLN A 696 38.65 19.39 -18.61
C GLN A 696 39.37 18.71 -17.43
N ILE A 697 39.97 19.48 -16.53
CA ILE A 697 40.52 18.99 -15.25
C ILE A 697 39.39 18.37 -14.41
N LEU A 698 38.30 19.11 -14.20
CA LEU A 698 37.12 18.67 -13.47
C LEU A 698 36.49 17.39 -14.05
N LYS A 699 36.42 17.26 -15.39
CA LYS A 699 35.97 16.01 -16.04
C LYS A 699 36.88 14.82 -15.70
N THR A 700 38.17 15.06 -15.50
CA THR A 700 39.19 14.02 -15.22
C THR A 700 39.12 13.56 -13.76
N GLN A 701 39.10 14.49 -12.80
CA GLN A 701 38.86 14.18 -11.37
C GLN A 701 37.51 13.44 -11.20
N VAL A 702 36.45 13.87 -11.89
CA VAL A 702 35.15 13.19 -11.88
C VAL A 702 35.17 11.81 -12.57
N LYS A 703 36.13 11.56 -13.48
CA LYS A 703 36.32 10.24 -14.12
C LYS A 703 37.01 9.28 -13.16
N GLU A 704 37.99 9.74 -12.39
CA GLU A 704 38.65 8.98 -11.31
C GLU A 704 37.64 8.62 -10.20
N MET A 705 36.82 9.57 -9.77
CA MET A 705 35.75 9.33 -8.80
C MET A 705 34.72 8.27 -9.25
N LYS A 706 34.50 8.10 -10.56
CA LYS A 706 33.67 7.00 -11.12
C LYS A 706 34.35 5.63 -11.12
N GLN A 707 35.66 5.59 -10.91
CA GLN A 707 36.48 4.39 -10.98
C GLN A 707 36.84 3.79 -9.60
N VAL A 708 36.73 4.58 -8.52
CA VAL A 708 36.82 4.14 -7.09
C VAL A 708 36.21 2.77 -6.84
N ILE A 709 34.99 2.54 -7.33
CA ILE A 709 34.35 1.22 -7.30
C ILE A 709 34.78 0.43 -8.53
N ASP A 710 35.79 -0.41 -8.37
CA ASP A 710 36.29 -1.31 -9.41
C ASP A 710 35.36 -2.52 -9.67
N LYS A 711 35.78 -3.46 -10.54
CA LYS A 711 34.99 -4.66 -10.84
C LYS A 711 35.04 -5.71 -9.72
N GLU A 712 36.08 -5.73 -8.89
CA GLU A 712 36.29 -6.77 -7.87
C GLU A 712 35.48 -6.45 -6.60
N THR A 713 35.50 -5.19 -6.19
CA THR A 713 34.61 -4.58 -5.19
C THR A 713 33.15 -4.96 -5.46
N ILE A 714 32.68 -4.84 -6.71
CA ILE A 714 31.31 -5.23 -7.09
C ILE A 714 31.07 -6.74 -6.92
N LYS A 715 32.05 -7.60 -7.27
CA LYS A 715 31.88 -9.06 -7.08
C LYS A 715 31.76 -9.41 -5.61
N GLN A 716 32.58 -8.81 -4.75
CA GLN A 716 32.58 -9.03 -3.31
C GLN A 716 31.25 -8.59 -2.69
N ILE A 717 30.79 -7.36 -2.98
CA ILE A 717 29.47 -6.88 -2.53
C ILE A 717 28.34 -7.77 -3.04
N LYS A 718 28.41 -8.24 -4.30
CA LYS A 718 27.42 -9.15 -4.89
C LYS A 718 27.43 -10.56 -4.29
N LEU A 719 28.54 -11.01 -3.71
CA LEU A 719 28.61 -12.27 -2.95
C LEU A 719 27.82 -12.14 -1.64
N ILE A 720 27.98 -11.02 -0.94
CA ILE A 720 27.30 -10.72 0.32
C ILE A 720 25.80 -10.48 0.07
N GLU A 721 25.44 -9.81 -1.02
CA GLU A 721 24.05 -9.67 -1.46
C GLU A 721 23.36 -11.03 -1.70
N LYS A 722 24.06 -12.02 -2.26
CA LYS A 722 23.53 -13.39 -2.39
C LYS A 722 23.32 -14.08 -1.05
N GLN A 723 24.12 -13.78 -0.02
CA GLN A 723 23.92 -14.32 1.33
C GLN A 723 22.65 -13.72 1.96
N ILE A 724 22.50 -12.39 1.89
CA ILE A 724 21.29 -11.68 2.34
C ILE A 724 20.03 -12.22 1.64
N GLN A 725 20.07 -12.44 0.32
CA GLN A 725 18.95 -13.00 -0.43
C GLN A 725 18.57 -14.43 0.00
N LYS A 726 19.52 -15.25 0.45
CA LYS A 726 19.23 -16.58 1.02
C LYS A 726 18.46 -16.48 2.34
N VAL A 727 18.81 -15.54 3.21
CA VAL A 727 18.09 -15.29 4.47
C VAL A 727 16.63 -14.88 4.18
N ILE A 728 16.44 -13.89 3.29
CA ILE A 728 15.10 -13.41 2.89
C ILE A 728 14.27 -14.55 2.23
N SER A 729 14.93 -15.48 1.51
CA SER A 729 14.28 -16.69 0.99
C SER A 729 13.75 -17.61 2.09
N VAL A 730 14.47 -17.77 3.20
CA VAL A 730 14.01 -18.54 4.36
C VAL A 730 12.93 -17.80 5.16
N ASP A 731 13.08 -16.49 5.38
CA ASP A 731 12.05 -15.66 6.04
C ASP A 731 10.70 -15.75 5.30
N SER A 732 10.70 -15.66 3.96
CA SER A 732 9.49 -15.81 3.14
C SER A 732 8.85 -17.21 3.24
N LYS A 733 9.65 -18.27 3.44
CA LYS A 733 9.15 -19.63 3.72
C LYS A 733 8.54 -19.72 5.12
N ILE A 734 9.14 -19.11 6.13
CA ILE A 734 8.60 -19.03 7.49
C ILE A 734 7.25 -18.30 7.47
N GLU A 735 7.17 -17.10 6.88
CA GLU A 735 5.91 -16.35 6.70
C GLU A 735 4.83 -17.22 6.03
N THR A 736 5.20 -17.98 5.00
CA THR A 736 4.27 -18.86 4.26
C THR A 736 3.85 -20.10 5.05
N LEU A 737 4.70 -20.68 5.90
CA LEU A 737 4.30 -21.78 6.78
C LEU A 737 3.32 -21.31 7.86
N ILE A 738 3.57 -20.16 8.50
CA ILE A 738 2.68 -19.55 9.50
C ILE A 738 1.32 -19.21 8.87
N GLU A 739 1.32 -18.67 7.63
CA GLU A 739 0.09 -18.38 6.88
C GLU A 739 -0.72 -19.66 6.60
N ASN A 740 -0.04 -20.78 6.31
CA ASN A 740 -0.66 -22.08 6.06
C ASN A 740 -1.15 -22.78 7.33
N GLU A 741 -0.40 -22.69 8.43
CA GLU A 741 -0.80 -23.13 9.77
C GLU A 741 -2.13 -22.47 10.13
N TYR A 742 -2.19 -21.14 10.10
CA TYR A 742 -3.40 -20.38 10.38
C TYR A 742 -4.57 -20.79 9.46
N LYS A 743 -4.34 -20.95 8.16
CA LYS A 743 -5.39 -21.43 7.22
C LYS A 743 -5.88 -22.84 7.56
N HIS A 744 -5.02 -23.71 8.11
CA HIS A 744 -5.39 -25.04 8.58
C HIS A 744 -6.21 -24.95 9.87
N GLU A 745 -5.75 -24.20 10.86
CA GLU A 745 -6.48 -23.92 12.10
C GLU A 745 -7.88 -23.36 11.83
N GLN A 746 -8.02 -22.35 10.96
CA GLN A 746 -9.34 -21.79 10.61
C GLN A 746 -10.27 -22.81 9.93
N ARG A 747 -9.72 -23.75 9.15
CA ARG A 747 -10.52 -24.86 8.58
C ARG A 747 -10.97 -25.83 9.67
N ILE A 748 -10.11 -26.12 10.64
CA ILE A 748 -10.43 -26.95 11.81
C ILE A 748 -11.51 -26.29 12.64
N TYR A 749 -11.34 -25.02 13.03
CA TYR A 749 -12.34 -24.26 13.81
C TYR A 749 -13.69 -24.17 13.09
N LYS A 750 -13.70 -23.84 11.79
CA LYS A 750 -14.96 -23.77 11.01
C LYS A 750 -15.66 -25.13 10.89
N LYS A 751 -14.91 -26.23 10.74
CA LYS A 751 -15.48 -27.59 10.76
C LYS A 751 -15.99 -27.96 12.16
N GLY A 752 -15.29 -27.56 13.22
CA GLY A 752 -15.62 -27.84 14.62
C GLY A 752 -16.91 -27.15 15.04
N LYS A 753 -17.04 -25.83 14.81
CA LYS A 753 -18.30 -25.09 15.01
C LYS A 753 -19.48 -25.76 14.28
N LYS A 754 -19.27 -26.23 13.03
CA LYS A 754 -20.30 -26.95 12.25
C LYS A 754 -20.58 -28.39 12.73
N ALA A 755 -19.64 -29.01 13.45
CA ALA A 755 -19.84 -30.32 14.07
C ALA A 755 -20.63 -30.18 15.37
N LEU A 756 -20.31 -29.16 16.20
CA LEU A 756 -21.04 -28.82 17.41
C LEU A 756 -22.47 -28.35 17.11
N SER A 757 -22.68 -27.51 16.09
CA SER A 757 -24.03 -27.13 15.63
C SER A 757 -24.87 -28.29 15.05
N LYS A 758 -24.36 -29.52 15.11
CA LYS A 758 -25.01 -30.78 14.70
C LYS A 758 -24.86 -31.87 15.78
N ASN A 759 -24.46 -31.49 17.01
CA ASN A 759 -24.17 -32.33 18.16
C ASN A 759 -23.25 -33.53 17.85
N ASN A 760 -22.34 -33.37 16.88
CA ASN A 760 -21.46 -34.44 16.41
C ASN A 760 -20.09 -34.38 17.10
N LEU A 761 -20.07 -34.82 18.36
CA LEU A 761 -18.89 -34.82 19.22
C LEU A 761 -17.75 -35.74 18.71
N SER A 762 -18.05 -36.77 17.91
CA SER A 762 -16.99 -37.63 17.34
C SER A 762 -16.16 -36.90 16.27
N ILE A 763 -16.79 -36.06 15.45
CA ILE A 763 -16.10 -35.19 14.50
C ILE A 763 -15.34 -34.08 15.26
N ALA A 764 -15.92 -33.51 16.31
CA ALA A 764 -15.25 -32.53 17.17
C ALA A 764 -13.93 -33.10 17.76
N LYS A 765 -13.98 -34.31 18.34
CA LYS A 765 -12.80 -35.04 18.84
C LYS A 765 -11.74 -35.26 17.77
N LYS A 766 -12.15 -35.66 16.56
CA LYS A 766 -11.22 -35.86 15.43
C LYS A 766 -10.53 -34.56 15.01
N LEU A 767 -11.23 -33.43 15.08
CA LEU A 767 -10.71 -32.12 14.71
C LEU A 767 -9.75 -31.52 15.75
N VAL A 768 -9.98 -31.76 17.05
CA VAL A 768 -8.98 -31.43 18.10
C VAL A 768 -7.72 -32.28 17.93
N ASN A 769 -7.86 -33.58 17.62
CA ASN A 769 -6.72 -34.42 17.26
C ASN A 769 -6.00 -33.95 15.97
N GLU A 770 -6.71 -33.42 14.98
CA GLU A 770 -6.11 -32.82 13.78
C GLU A 770 -5.27 -31.59 14.15
N PHE A 771 -5.77 -30.74 15.07
CA PHE A 771 -5.08 -29.56 15.59
C PHE A 771 -3.80 -29.91 16.38
N ASN A 772 -3.89 -30.85 17.33
CA ASN A 772 -2.75 -31.28 18.17
C ASN A 772 -1.60 -31.94 17.38
N ASN A 773 -1.87 -32.36 16.14
CA ASN A 773 -0.92 -33.02 15.24
C ASN A 773 -0.42 -32.09 14.10
N LEU A 774 -0.69 -30.79 14.17
CA LEU A 774 -0.14 -29.80 13.25
C LEU A 774 1.39 -29.68 13.42
N THR A 775 2.15 -30.18 12.45
CA THR A 775 3.63 -30.14 12.44
C THR A 775 4.22 -28.82 11.93
N TYR A 776 3.44 -27.73 11.92
CA TYR A 776 3.86 -26.44 11.38
C TYR A 776 4.92 -25.77 12.27
N LYS A 777 4.71 -25.73 13.60
CA LYS A 777 5.68 -25.18 14.57
C LYS A 777 7.08 -25.80 14.44
N GLU A 778 7.18 -27.13 14.44
CA GLU A 778 8.45 -27.86 14.27
C GLU A 778 9.18 -27.49 12.97
N ARG A 779 8.43 -27.31 11.87
CA ARG A 779 8.98 -26.89 10.57
C ARG A 779 9.40 -25.41 10.57
N VAL A 780 8.68 -24.56 11.31
CA VAL A 780 9.02 -23.14 11.48
C VAL A 780 10.30 -23.00 12.30
N GLU A 781 10.46 -23.71 13.42
CA GLU A 781 11.70 -23.68 14.21
C GLU A 781 12.89 -24.18 13.39
N LYS A 782 12.76 -25.31 12.68
CA LYS A 782 13.83 -25.80 11.78
C LYS A 782 14.22 -24.79 10.70
N LEU A 783 13.29 -23.96 10.21
CA LEU A 783 13.61 -22.87 9.29
C LEU A 783 14.20 -21.65 10.00
N LYS A 784 13.83 -21.35 11.25
CA LYS A 784 14.48 -20.29 12.06
C LYS A 784 15.94 -20.65 12.35
N ASP A 785 16.24 -21.90 12.67
CA ASP A 785 17.61 -22.40 12.83
C ASP A 785 18.41 -22.17 11.54
N GLN A 786 17.88 -22.67 10.40
CA GLN A 786 18.49 -22.47 9.08
C GLN A 786 18.67 -20.98 8.74
N ARG A 787 17.73 -20.12 9.11
CA ARG A 787 17.81 -18.66 8.94
C ARG A 787 18.93 -18.06 9.79
N ASN A 788 19.07 -18.51 11.04
CA ASN A 788 20.10 -18.03 11.96
C ASN A 788 21.50 -18.46 11.48
N ASP A 789 21.67 -19.70 11.04
CA ASP A 789 22.89 -20.19 10.39
C ASP A 789 23.27 -19.34 9.16
N LEU A 790 22.29 -19.08 8.28
CA LEU A 790 22.50 -18.26 7.08
C LEU A 790 22.81 -16.78 7.41
N LYS A 791 22.28 -16.24 8.51
CA LYS A 791 22.62 -14.90 9.02
C LYS A 791 24.05 -14.86 9.54
N ALA A 792 24.49 -15.88 10.27
CA ALA A 792 25.87 -15.98 10.78
C ALA A 792 26.92 -16.04 9.67
N LEU A 793 26.54 -16.51 8.46
CA LEU A 793 27.41 -16.53 7.28
C LEU A 793 27.51 -15.17 6.55
N ILE A 794 26.74 -14.13 6.91
CA ILE A 794 26.82 -12.81 6.25
C ILE A 794 28.03 -12.05 6.78
N ASP A 795 29.03 -11.86 5.92
CA ASP A 795 30.27 -11.16 6.29
C ASP A 795 30.13 -9.62 6.18
N PHE A 796 29.35 -9.04 7.11
CA PHE A 796 29.25 -7.60 7.25
C PHE A 796 30.59 -6.93 7.55
N LYS A 797 31.51 -7.61 8.24
CA LYS A 797 32.83 -7.05 8.59
C LYS A 797 33.66 -6.76 7.34
N THR A 798 33.69 -7.69 6.38
CA THR A 798 34.33 -7.46 5.09
C THR A 798 33.59 -6.40 4.26
N LEU A 799 32.26 -6.38 4.28
CA LEU A 799 31.48 -5.32 3.63
C LEU A 799 31.85 -3.92 4.17
N ASP A 800 31.90 -3.76 5.49
CA ASP A 800 32.19 -2.51 6.17
C ASP A 800 33.62 -2.05 5.93
N ASN A 801 34.59 -2.97 5.90
CA ASN A 801 35.98 -2.66 5.54
C ASN A 801 36.11 -2.18 4.08
N ILE A 802 35.42 -2.85 3.14
CA ILE A 802 35.41 -2.46 1.72
C ILE A 802 34.77 -1.08 1.56
N ILE A 803 33.56 -0.90 2.10
CA ILE A 803 32.81 0.37 2.03
C ILE A 803 33.60 1.49 2.69
N GLY A 804 34.12 1.30 3.90
CA GLY A 804 34.88 2.32 4.64
C GLY A 804 36.21 2.71 3.96
N THR A 805 36.83 1.81 3.21
CA THR A 805 38.00 2.13 2.38
C THR A 805 37.59 3.03 1.21
N LYS A 806 36.50 2.68 0.51
CA LYS A 806 35.98 3.46 -0.63
C LYS A 806 35.32 4.78 -0.22
N GLU A 807 34.79 4.85 1.00
CA GLU A 807 34.30 6.08 1.62
C GLU A 807 35.45 7.08 1.83
N LYS A 808 36.60 6.63 2.37
CA LYS A 808 37.79 7.48 2.54
C LYS A 808 38.33 8.01 1.20
N GLU A 809 38.48 7.14 0.19
CA GLU A 809 38.89 7.53 -1.16
C GLU A 809 37.96 8.63 -1.73
N ILE A 810 36.65 8.52 -1.49
CA ILE A 810 35.66 9.54 -1.90
C ILE A 810 35.74 10.81 -1.04
N GLU A 811 35.91 10.71 0.27
CA GLU A 811 36.04 11.88 1.15
C GLU A 811 37.30 12.71 0.82
N GLU A 812 38.42 12.07 0.48
CA GLU A 812 39.66 12.75 0.06
C GLU A 812 39.43 13.61 -1.18
N MET A 813 38.90 13.03 -2.28
CA MET A 813 38.55 13.80 -3.48
C MET A 813 37.47 14.87 -3.21
N LEU A 814 36.46 14.59 -2.36
CA LEU A 814 35.45 15.59 -1.99
C LEU A 814 36.06 16.76 -1.20
N ASN A 815 37.12 16.52 -0.42
CA ASN A 815 37.86 17.58 0.27
C ASN A 815 38.67 18.44 -0.71
N GLU A 816 39.25 17.84 -1.75
CA GLU A 816 39.90 18.57 -2.84
C GLU A 816 38.88 19.42 -3.62
N PHE A 817 37.77 18.83 -4.07
CA PHE A 817 36.69 19.56 -4.72
C PHE A 817 36.14 20.71 -3.87
N ASN A 818 36.07 20.55 -2.55
CA ASN A 818 35.62 21.62 -1.66
C ASN A 818 36.64 22.78 -1.54
N LYS A 819 37.94 22.49 -1.56
CA LYS A 819 39.01 23.51 -1.57
C LYS A 819 39.03 24.27 -2.90
N GLU A 820 38.98 23.54 -4.02
CA GLU A 820 39.12 24.08 -5.37
C GLU A 820 37.85 24.83 -5.82
N TYR A 821 36.66 24.29 -5.54
CA TYR A 821 35.38 24.82 -6.05
C TYR A 821 34.47 25.46 -4.99
N ASN A 822 34.94 25.62 -3.73
CA ASN A 822 34.24 26.34 -2.65
C ASN A 822 32.82 25.80 -2.35
N LEU A 823 32.72 24.52 -1.96
CA LEU A 823 31.46 23.78 -1.76
C LEU A 823 30.85 23.89 -0.34
N LYS A 824 31.38 24.82 0.47
CA LYS A 824 31.09 25.10 1.90
C LYS A 824 29.83 24.46 2.50
N SER A 825 28.64 24.96 2.20
CA SER A 825 27.39 24.53 2.86
C SER A 825 26.80 23.27 2.23
N GLU A 826 27.11 23.03 0.96
CA GLU A 826 26.59 21.93 0.16
C GLU A 826 27.37 20.63 0.36
N ILE A 827 28.64 20.70 0.78
CA ILE A 827 29.52 19.52 0.94
C ILE A 827 28.95 18.47 1.92
N LYS A 828 28.17 18.89 2.91
CA LYS A 828 27.49 17.97 3.85
C LYS A 828 26.42 17.13 3.14
N GLU A 829 25.59 17.75 2.31
CA GLU A 829 24.57 17.06 1.51
C GLU A 829 25.23 16.14 0.48
N ILE A 830 26.32 16.59 -0.14
CA ILE A 830 27.11 15.79 -1.08
C ILE A 830 27.68 14.53 -0.38
N ARG A 831 28.34 14.66 0.77
CA ARG A 831 28.85 13.50 1.53
C ARG A 831 27.74 12.53 1.93
N ASN A 832 26.56 13.04 2.33
CA ASN A 832 25.40 12.19 2.61
C ASN A 832 24.91 11.43 1.36
N GLU A 833 24.91 12.07 0.18
CA GLU A 833 24.49 11.44 -1.09
C GLU A 833 25.46 10.30 -1.48
N TYR A 834 26.78 10.51 -1.38
CA TYR A 834 27.77 9.45 -1.63
C TYR A 834 27.77 8.33 -0.58
N TRP A 835 27.55 8.63 0.69
CA TRP A 835 27.43 7.61 1.73
C TRP A 835 26.23 6.68 1.48
N ASN A 836 25.10 7.26 1.03
CA ASN A 836 23.91 6.50 0.63
C ASN A 836 24.17 5.64 -0.62
N ASP A 837 24.97 6.12 -1.57
CA ASP A 837 25.35 5.35 -2.76
C ASP A 837 26.24 4.14 -2.42
N LEU A 838 27.21 4.31 -1.50
CA LEU A 838 28.11 3.26 -1.03
C LEU A 838 27.39 2.21 -0.17
N ASN A 839 26.53 2.65 0.76
CA ASN A 839 25.73 1.74 1.61
C ASN A 839 24.42 1.29 0.94
N SER A 840 24.29 1.48 -0.37
CA SER A 840 23.07 1.15 -1.14
C SER A 840 22.65 -0.32 -1.05
N LEU A 841 23.56 -1.26 -0.77
CA LEU A 841 23.21 -2.64 -0.44
C LEU A 841 22.43 -2.73 0.88
N LYS A 842 22.99 -2.20 1.96
CA LYS A 842 22.40 -2.28 3.31
C LYS A 842 21.07 -1.53 3.36
N ILE A 843 21.00 -0.36 2.74
CA ILE A 843 19.79 0.46 2.63
C ILE A 843 18.70 -0.26 1.82
N ALA A 844 19.04 -0.98 0.75
CA ALA A 844 18.05 -1.70 -0.07
C ALA A 844 17.44 -2.95 0.61
N TYR A 845 18.06 -3.46 1.69
CA TYR A 845 17.57 -4.60 2.47
C TYR A 845 17.33 -4.24 3.95
N ASP A 846 17.08 -2.95 4.24
CA ASP A 846 16.71 -2.42 5.57
C ASP A 846 17.70 -2.70 6.73
N TYR A 847 18.99 -2.96 6.43
CA TYR A 847 20.04 -3.09 7.44
C TYR A 847 20.58 -1.73 7.93
N GLU A 848 20.47 -0.68 7.12
CA GLU A 848 20.80 0.70 7.49
C GLU A 848 19.74 1.68 6.97
N LYS A 849 19.49 2.75 7.72
CA LYS A 849 18.63 3.86 7.27
C LYS A 849 19.47 4.82 6.41
N PRO A 850 18.95 5.34 5.29
CA PRO A 850 19.67 6.32 4.48
C PRO A 850 19.88 7.61 5.28
N LYS A 851 21.06 8.23 5.15
CA LYS A 851 21.33 9.57 5.68
C LYS A 851 20.38 10.57 5.01
N GLU A 852 19.70 11.39 5.81
CA GLU A 852 18.78 12.40 5.28
C GLU A 852 19.50 13.41 4.38
N LEU A 853 18.82 13.76 3.29
CA LEU A 853 19.20 14.82 2.36
C LEU A 853 18.16 15.92 2.45
N LYS A 854 18.55 17.10 2.93
CA LYS A 854 17.68 18.28 2.96
C LYS A 854 17.38 18.75 1.53
N ILE A 855 18.39 18.75 0.64
CA ILE A 855 18.23 19.12 -0.77
C ILE A 855 19.21 18.33 -1.64
N SER A 856 18.70 17.48 -2.54
CA SER A 856 19.56 16.73 -3.49
C SER A 856 20.36 17.65 -4.43
N LEU A 857 21.55 17.19 -4.86
CA LEU A 857 22.42 17.87 -5.83
C LEU A 857 21.68 18.35 -7.09
N LYS A 858 20.72 17.56 -7.59
CA LYS A 858 19.91 17.92 -8.78
C LYS A 858 19.00 19.13 -8.55
N VAL A 859 18.40 19.25 -7.37
CA VAL A 859 17.53 20.37 -7.02
C VAL A 859 18.37 21.62 -6.77
N LEU A 860 19.50 21.51 -6.07
CA LEU A 860 20.48 22.58 -5.91
C LEU A 860 20.95 23.12 -7.28
N THR A 861 21.34 22.23 -8.19
CA THR A 861 21.76 22.61 -9.56
C THR A 861 20.65 23.32 -10.33
N LYS A 862 19.40 22.84 -10.24
CA LYS A 862 18.25 23.46 -10.94
C LYS A 862 17.93 24.84 -10.38
N ASN A 863 18.01 25.03 -9.06
CA ASN A 863 17.75 26.30 -8.40
C ASN A 863 18.82 27.34 -8.77
N LEU A 864 20.11 26.96 -8.73
CA LEU A 864 21.22 27.83 -9.16
C LEU A 864 21.11 28.22 -10.65
N ALA A 865 20.78 27.27 -11.52
CA ALA A 865 20.60 27.55 -12.94
C ALA A 865 19.41 28.50 -13.23
N LYS A 866 18.34 28.43 -12.42
CA LYS A 866 17.22 29.38 -12.47
C LYS A 866 17.65 30.77 -12.00
N ALA A 867 18.34 30.85 -10.86
CA ALA A 867 18.85 32.11 -10.31
C ALA A 867 19.82 32.82 -11.28
N LYS A 868 20.81 32.10 -11.85
CA LYS A 868 21.72 32.67 -12.86
C LYS A 868 20.98 33.15 -14.13
N LYS A 869 19.85 32.53 -14.52
CA LYS A 869 19.00 33.04 -15.61
C LYS A 869 18.25 34.31 -15.23
N GLU A 870 17.66 34.35 -14.05
CA GLU A 870 16.92 35.53 -13.55
C GLU A 870 17.86 36.74 -13.34
N VAL A 871 19.13 36.52 -13.00
CA VAL A 871 20.17 37.55 -12.91
C VAL A 871 20.70 37.99 -14.28
N LYS A 872 20.67 37.14 -15.31
CA LYS A 872 21.04 37.51 -16.71
C LYS A 872 19.88 38.11 -17.53
N GLN A 873 18.66 38.14 -16.97
CA GLN A 873 17.47 38.76 -17.58
C GLN A 873 17.12 40.11 -16.94
N LYS A 874 17.90 40.53 -15.93
CA LYS A 874 17.94 41.87 -15.38
C LYS A 874 19.24 42.54 -15.80
#